data_AF-A0A3P7DY19-F1
#
_entry.id   AF-A0A3P7DY19-F1
#
_cell.length_a   1.000
_cell.length_b   1.000
_cell.length_c   1.000
_cell.angle_alpha   90.00
_cell.angle_beta   90.00
_cell.angle_gamma   90.00
#
_symmetry.space_group_name_H-M   'P 1'
#
loop_
_entity.id
_entity.type
_entity.pdbx_description
1 polymer ?
#
loop_
_entity_poly.entity_id
_entity_poly.type
_entity_poly.pdbx_seq_one_letter_code
_entity_poly.pdbx_strand_id
1 'polypeptide(L)'
;MSCRHDALFLHFSRIVENFWTKSLCQLLPDNKLVSVYAVDELEWLLKQLTPFKKVIDDYGLIGNVQEYVQPLAIDRNTSSCHTEGSDIASVASHSERRSLLGFRQLLSLTIEVLMLWKILCEHQFHVITSLLSIQTRNSLAVTSLCNIVLSGQQLCADLITCLVRHYLGDNATTTVLCNELRDCCPSLFSVDDANTTKATEMIEEVRHLPPCSARTEILAEAVKLLKMGIQKINLPMICQLLYEVDYVEGIVDLALERAERDDTRLLAIMAYRNYCGENDVFAQEAFARRKDAYKCIIDTLDRLMNDQKISSTADLLNPSKDLIIRKVLESKDELANVAIFKWLLDNDFSNVVLQSKSPFLESFLHRCVEEGGSSRYLDLLWRFHERNDDHVKAARLLYQLAQRETDAFDIQRRVAYLSQAAVCVQSAGPQVDKDIELHDLVLEIRDKLDVAQIQLVTRDLVQSMPQTRETIRARNSLEKQLYTVQELFEKFAVPLDLPEIKLALCFCSSTYNEDAIEDFYTEIIDRELLSSENESREVRIQHLGNRIASLAKKYSMVPKYYPLEMILSKLLNRGMREGFSPSFFHFISAKIDAPLNVMVDTLSATFRRDPFYQKNNTANRYLMRSALHVITEFVENPSRIYRQNRTALASKCLDLIAAFLINLSQAEFIVSDQKKLAETLKSLQNVLENM
;
A
#
# COMPACT_ATOMS: atom_id res chain seq x y z
N MET A 1 27.51 56.32 22.86
CA MET A 1 28.52 55.28 23.15
C MET A 1 29.63 55.91 23.98
N SER A 2 30.36 55.11 24.76
CA SER A 2 31.45 55.58 25.61
C SER A 2 32.72 55.96 24.81
N CYS A 3 33.59 56.77 25.40
CA CYS A 3 34.90 57.08 24.82
C CYS A 3 35.76 55.81 24.61
N ARG A 4 35.56 54.77 25.44
CA ARG A 4 36.22 53.47 25.28
C ARG A 4 35.79 52.81 23.97
N HIS A 5 34.49 52.81 23.68
CA HIS A 5 33.96 52.29 22.42
C HIS A 5 34.60 53.02 21.23
N ASP A 6 34.56 54.34 21.22
CA ASP A 6 35.05 55.12 20.09
C ASP A 6 36.57 55.00 19.90
N ALA A 7 37.34 54.90 20.99
CA ALA A 7 38.77 54.69 20.94
C ALA A 7 39.16 53.34 20.31
N LEU A 8 38.43 52.26 20.63
CA LEU A 8 38.69 50.94 20.06
C LEU A 8 38.42 50.90 18.55
N PHE A 9 37.28 51.45 18.11
CA PHE A 9 36.95 51.53 16.69
C PHE A 9 37.92 52.44 15.93
N LEU A 10 38.28 53.59 16.49
CA LEU A 10 39.23 54.52 15.86
C LEU A 10 40.63 53.92 15.75
N HIS A 11 41.07 53.18 16.75
CA HIS A 11 42.37 52.51 16.70
C HIS A 11 42.39 51.43 15.61
N PHE A 12 41.35 50.58 15.57
CA PHE A 12 41.20 49.58 14.50
C PHE A 12 41.17 50.22 13.12
N SER A 13 40.35 51.25 12.92
CA SER A 13 40.19 51.90 11.61
C SER A 13 41.50 52.47 11.09
N ARG A 14 42.35 53.01 11.97
CA ARG A 14 43.68 53.52 11.62
C ARG A 14 44.67 52.42 11.23
N ILE A 15 44.59 51.25 11.87
CA ILE A 15 45.45 50.12 11.52
C ILE A 15 45.12 49.62 10.12
N VAL A 16 43.83 49.48 9.78
CA VAL A 16 43.38 48.88 8.50
C VAL A 16 43.17 49.88 7.37
N GLU A 17 43.32 51.19 7.61
CA GLU A 17 42.95 52.29 6.69
C GLU A 17 43.43 52.06 5.25
N ASN A 18 44.69 51.67 5.09
CA ASN A 18 45.32 51.53 3.78
C ASN A 18 44.94 50.25 3.03
N PHE A 19 44.28 49.30 3.70
CA PHE A 19 43.95 47.97 3.19
C PHE A 19 42.43 47.76 3.04
N TRP A 20 41.63 48.41 3.90
CA TRP A 20 40.23 48.05 4.15
C TRP A 20 39.34 48.07 2.89
N THR A 21 39.44 49.12 2.08
CA THR A 21 38.56 49.33 0.91
C THR A 21 39.19 48.93 -0.42
N LYS A 22 40.50 48.65 -0.44
CA LYS A 22 41.22 48.30 -1.67
C LYS A 22 40.99 46.83 -2.03
N SER A 23 41.02 46.53 -3.33
CA SER A 23 40.95 45.14 -3.82
C SER A 23 42.11 44.32 -3.28
N LEU A 24 41.84 43.07 -2.93
CA LEU A 24 42.86 42.11 -2.49
C LEU A 24 43.64 41.50 -3.66
N CYS A 25 43.04 41.51 -4.85
CA CYS A 25 43.54 40.80 -6.03
C CYS A 25 43.67 41.71 -7.24
N GLN A 26 44.62 41.36 -8.11
CA GLN A 26 44.75 41.93 -9.45
C GLN A 26 44.74 40.81 -10.48
N LEU A 27 43.96 41.00 -11.55
CA LEU A 27 43.96 40.10 -12.71
C LEU A 27 45.06 40.54 -13.68
N LEU A 28 46.02 39.65 -13.95
CA LEU A 28 47.08 39.88 -14.92
C LEU A 28 46.62 39.59 -16.36
N PRO A 29 47.33 40.10 -17.39
CA PRO A 29 46.99 39.87 -18.79
C PRO A 29 46.96 38.39 -19.22
N ASP A 30 47.68 37.52 -18.51
CA ASP A 30 47.69 36.07 -18.72
C ASP A 30 46.53 35.35 -18.00
N ASN A 31 45.53 36.11 -17.53
CA ASN A 31 44.34 35.62 -16.84
C ASN A 31 44.62 34.95 -15.48
N LYS A 32 45.79 35.20 -14.90
CA LYS A 32 46.16 34.78 -13.54
C LYS A 32 45.79 35.85 -12.53
N LEU A 33 45.23 35.41 -11.41
CA LEU A 33 45.02 36.26 -10.25
C LEU A 33 46.23 36.22 -9.34
N VAL A 34 46.66 37.40 -8.91
CA VAL A 34 47.76 37.56 -7.96
C VAL A 34 47.28 38.44 -6.82
N SER A 35 47.76 38.15 -5.61
CA SER A 35 47.55 39.02 -4.45
C SER A 35 48.20 40.38 -4.71
N VAL A 36 47.47 41.46 -4.43
CA VAL A 36 48.01 42.83 -4.48
C VAL A 36 49.04 43.03 -3.37
N TYR A 37 48.86 42.34 -2.25
CA TYR A 37 49.68 42.48 -1.05
C TYR A 37 50.72 41.38 -0.97
N ALA A 38 51.95 41.77 -0.63
CA ALA A 38 53.03 40.84 -0.34
C ALA A 38 52.87 40.20 1.05
N VAL A 39 53.50 39.03 1.25
CA VAL A 39 53.48 38.33 2.55
C VAL A 39 53.98 39.24 3.68
N ASP A 40 55.03 40.04 3.43
CA ASP A 40 55.59 40.97 4.42
C ASP A 40 54.60 42.07 4.86
N GLU A 41 53.77 42.56 3.94
CA GLU A 41 52.75 43.58 4.25
C GLU A 41 51.61 42.98 5.09
N LEU A 42 51.20 41.75 4.75
CA LEU A 42 50.19 41.01 5.52
C LEU A 42 50.71 40.68 6.93
N GLU A 43 51.97 40.25 7.05
CA GLU A 43 52.61 40.03 8.34
C GLU A 43 52.70 41.30 9.18
N TRP A 44 53.02 42.43 8.56
CA TRP A 44 53.05 43.70 9.28
C TRP A 44 51.67 44.02 9.86
N LEU A 45 50.61 43.88 9.06
CA LEU A 45 49.24 44.15 9.51
C LEU A 45 48.80 43.20 10.64
N LEU A 46 49.14 41.91 10.52
CA LEU A 46 48.90 40.90 11.56
C LEU A 46 49.67 41.19 12.86
N LYS A 47 50.90 41.70 12.76
CA LYS A 47 51.72 42.15 13.91
C LYS A 47 51.13 43.38 14.61
N GLN A 48 50.29 44.18 13.95
CA GLN A 48 49.55 45.26 14.59
C GLN A 48 48.25 44.76 15.25
N LEU A 49 47.48 43.94 14.53
CA LEU A 49 46.15 43.50 14.99
C LEU A 49 46.19 42.44 16.09
N THR A 50 47.13 41.50 16.05
CA THR A 50 47.19 40.39 17.02
C THR A 50 47.49 40.90 18.44
N PRO A 51 48.50 41.76 18.68
CA PRO A 51 48.71 42.36 19.99
C PRO A 51 47.52 43.22 20.42
N PHE A 52 46.88 43.94 19.50
CA PHE A 52 45.71 44.74 19.81
C PHE A 52 44.53 43.88 20.30
N LYS A 53 44.24 42.76 19.63
CA LYS A 53 43.26 41.76 20.10
C LYS A 53 43.63 41.24 21.48
N LYS A 54 44.91 40.88 21.68
CA LYS A 54 45.39 40.37 22.97
C LYS A 54 45.18 41.37 24.11
N VAL A 55 45.48 42.66 23.89
CA VAL A 55 45.23 43.72 24.87
C VAL A 55 43.73 43.84 25.19
N ILE A 56 42.86 43.75 24.18
CA ILE A 56 41.41 43.79 24.41
C ILE A 56 40.94 42.64 25.31
N ASP A 57 41.44 41.43 25.07
CA ASP A 57 41.06 40.23 25.81
C ASP A 57 41.68 40.22 27.23
N ASP A 58 42.98 40.48 27.35
CA ASP A 58 43.72 40.45 28.63
C ASP A 58 43.20 41.47 29.64
N TYR A 59 42.77 42.66 29.17
CA TYR A 59 42.22 43.71 30.02
C TYR A 59 40.69 43.73 30.07
N GLY A 60 40.02 42.74 29.46
CA GLY A 60 38.56 42.63 29.49
C GLY A 60 37.83 43.86 28.95
N LEU A 61 38.39 44.54 27.95
CA LEU A 61 37.91 45.86 27.49
C LEU A 61 36.50 45.83 26.88
N ILE A 62 35.95 44.65 26.57
CA ILE A 62 34.65 44.47 25.90
C ILE A 62 33.61 43.72 26.78
N GLY A 63 34.04 43.06 27.87
CA GLY A 63 33.17 42.23 28.72
C GLY A 63 32.84 40.85 28.12
N ASN A 64 32.49 39.88 28.97
CA ASN A 64 32.32 38.47 28.58
C ASN A 64 30.96 38.15 27.95
N VAL A 65 30.92 37.22 27.00
CA VAL A 65 29.67 36.78 26.34
C VAL A 65 28.69 36.11 27.32
N GLN A 66 29.17 35.52 28.42
CA GLN A 66 28.37 34.68 29.34
C GLN A 66 27.43 35.43 30.28
N GLU A 67 27.49 36.77 30.39
CA GLU A 67 26.53 37.55 31.18
C GLU A 67 25.12 37.62 30.54
N TYR A 68 24.90 36.93 29.42
CA TYR A 68 23.66 36.91 28.66
C TYR A 68 22.57 35.98 29.21
N VAL A 69 22.84 35.21 30.28
CA VAL A 69 21.86 34.30 30.89
C VAL A 69 21.24 34.93 32.14
N GLN A 70 20.62 36.09 31.97
CA GLN A 70 19.47 36.45 32.79
C GLN A 70 18.34 36.78 31.82
N PRO A 71 17.32 35.91 31.69
CA PRO A 71 16.10 36.30 31.03
C PRO A 71 15.59 37.56 31.72
N LEU A 72 14.99 38.45 30.96
CA LEU A 72 14.02 39.42 31.46
C LEU A 72 12.91 38.68 32.22
N ALA A 73 13.18 38.24 33.45
CA ALA A 73 12.18 37.98 34.44
C ALA A 73 11.69 39.36 34.86
N ILE A 74 10.67 39.81 34.14
CA ILE A 74 9.85 40.95 34.55
C ILE A 74 9.22 40.54 35.87
N ASP A 75 9.88 40.89 36.98
CA ASP A 75 9.26 40.87 38.30
C ASP A 75 8.23 42.01 38.28
N ARG A 76 6.99 41.62 37.97
CA ARG A 76 5.86 42.53 37.75
C ARG A 76 5.26 43.07 39.05
N ASN A 77 5.95 42.93 40.19
CA ASN A 77 5.44 43.28 41.50
C ASN A 77 6.48 44.06 42.30
N THR A 78 6.61 45.37 42.07
CA THR A 78 6.65 46.37 43.15
C THR A 78 6.66 47.79 42.58
N SER A 79 5.63 48.51 42.98
CA SER A 79 5.37 49.91 42.72
C SER A 79 6.49 50.81 43.24
N SER A 80 6.99 51.74 42.43
CA SER A 80 7.09 53.17 42.79
C SER A 80 7.76 54.00 41.70
N CYS A 81 7.05 55.07 41.32
CA CYS A 81 7.46 56.26 40.60
C CYS A 81 8.95 56.60 40.74
N HIS A 82 9.73 56.55 39.64
CA HIS A 82 10.93 57.35 39.29
C HIS A 82 11.85 56.59 38.30
N THR A 83 11.49 56.42 37.02
CA THR A 83 12.31 55.54 36.14
C THR A 83 12.39 55.87 34.64
N GLU A 84 12.09 57.09 34.18
CA GLU A 84 12.34 57.40 32.74
C GLU A 84 13.85 57.49 32.40
N GLY A 85 14.71 57.87 33.36
CA GLY A 85 16.15 57.96 33.14
C GLY A 85 16.93 56.63 33.23
N SER A 86 16.42 55.64 33.96
CA SER A 86 17.08 54.34 34.15
C SER A 86 16.89 53.41 32.95
N ASP A 87 15.73 53.47 32.28
CA ASP A 87 15.49 52.67 31.06
C ASP A 87 16.34 53.15 29.88
N ILE A 88 16.57 54.46 29.73
CA ILE A 88 17.45 54.98 28.66
C ILE A 88 18.91 54.58 28.90
N ALA A 89 19.39 54.66 30.15
CA ALA A 89 20.75 54.24 30.50
C ALA A 89 20.97 52.73 30.31
N SER A 90 19.97 51.90 30.64
CA SER A 90 20.04 50.46 30.44
C SER A 90 20.07 50.12 28.94
N VAL A 91 19.22 50.75 28.12
CA VAL A 91 19.20 50.56 26.66
C VAL A 91 20.50 51.01 26.01
N ALA A 92 21.06 52.16 26.43
CA ALA A 92 22.33 52.66 25.91
C ALA A 92 23.50 51.72 26.23
N SER A 93 23.54 51.17 27.46
CA SER A 93 24.55 50.19 27.88
C SER A 93 24.45 48.88 27.09
N HIS A 94 23.24 48.37 26.89
CA HIS A 94 23.00 47.17 26.07
C HIS A 94 23.41 47.38 24.61
N SER A 95 23.09 48.54 24.03
CA SER A 95 23.47 48.90 22.67
C SER A 95 24.99 48.99 22.50
N GLU A 96 25.68 49.63 23.45
CA GLU A 96 27.14 49.71 23.46
C GLU A 96 27.78 48.33 23.56
N ARG A 97 27.30 47.49 24.48
CA ARG A 97 27.82 46.14 24.66
C ARG A 97 27.66 45.30 23.39
N ARG A 98 26.50 45.38 22.73
CA ARG A 98 26.26 44.68 21.45
C ARG A 98 27.22 45.15 20.37
N SER A 99 27.48 46.46 20.28
CA SER A 99 28.45 47.04 19.35
C SER A 99 29.88 46.54 19.62
N LEU A 100 30.31 46.53 20.88
CA LEU A 100 31.63 46.04 21.27
C LEU A 100 31.81 44.53 21.04
N LEU A 101 30.77 43.73 21.29
CA LEU A 101 30.80 42.30 20.95
C LEU A 101 30.91 42.08 19.44
N GLY A 102 30.16 42.86 18.64
CA GLY A 102 30.29 42.88 17.19
C GLY A 102 31.70 43.29 16.73
N PHE A 103 32.31 44.27 17.39
CA PHE A 103 33.70 44.67 17.14
C PHE A 103 34.70 43.56 17.46
N ARG A 104 34.51 42.82 18.56
CA ARG A 104 35.38 41.69 18.91
C ARG A 104 35.33 40.58 17.84
N GLN A 105 34.13 40.31 17.31
CA GLN A 105 33.94 39.39 16.20
C GLN A 105 34.60 39.92 14.92
N LEU A 106 34.39 41.19 14.59
CA LEU A 106 35.02 41.85 13.43
C LEU A 106 36.55 41.76 13.49
N LEU A 107 37.15 42.10 14.63
CA LEU A 107 38.59 42.06 14.84
C LEU A 107 39.13 40.63 14.71
N SER A 108 38.46 39.68 15.33
CA SER A 108 38.86 38.26 15.25
C SER A 108 38.79 37.75 13.81
N LEU A 109 37.67 37.99 13.13
CA LEU A 109 37.48 37.55 11.74
C LEU A 109 38.46 38.25 10.78
N THR A 110 38.76 39.53 10.99
CA THR A 110 39.76 40.25 10.19
C THR A 110 41.14 39.60 10.32
N ILE A 111 41.55 39.23 11.54
CA ILE A 111 42.81 38.52 11.77
C ILE A 111 42.80 37.16 11.07
N GLU A 112 41.73 36.38 11.24
CA GLU A 112 41.61 35.05 10.64
C GLU A 112 41.63 35.09 9.10
N VAL A 113 40.94 36.06 8.49
CA VAL A 113 40.96 36.25 7.03
C VAL A 113 42.34 36.66 6.54
N LEU A 114 43.05 37.53 7.26
CA LEU A 114 44.41 37.91 6.90
C LEU A 114 45.40 36.74 7.05
N MET A 115 45.24 35.91 8.08
CA MET A 115 46.02 34.69 8.25
C MET A 115 45.76 33.71 7.10
N LEU A 116 44.50 33.47 6.75
CA LEU A 116 44.14 32.66 5.58
C LEU A 116 44.78 33.22 4.30
N TRP A 117 44.71 34.54 4.10
CA TRP A 117 45.28 35.19 2.92
C TRP A 117 46.80 35.04 2.86
N LYS A 118 47.48 35.13 4.01
CA LYS A 118 48.91 34.88 4.14
C LYS A 118 49.25 33.45 3.71
N ILE A 119 48.55 32.45 4.27
CA ILE A 119 48.73 31.03 3.93
C ILE A 119 48.56 30.83 2.41
N LEU A 120 47.50 31.38 1.81
CA LEU A 120 47.29 31.28 0.36
C LEU A 120 48.44 31.88 -0.47
N CYS A 121 49.06 32.97 0.01
CA CYS A 121 50.23 33.56 -0.65
C CYS A 121 51.47 32.67 -0.55
N GLU A 122 51.68 32.02 0.59
CA GLU A 122 52.79 31.08 0.82
C GLU A 122 52.64 29.80 -0.04
N HIS A 123 51.40 29.38 -0.31
CA HIS A 123 51.07 28.19 -1.10
C HIS A 123 50.74 28.47 -2.59
N GLN A 124 51.40 29.45 -3.21
CA GLN A 124 51.22 29.78 -4.64
C GLN A 124 49.78 30.18 -5.03
N PHE A 125 49.30 31.30 -4.47
CA PHE A 125 47.98 31.89 -4.70
C PHE A 125 47.35 31.73 -6.10
N HIS A 126 48.13 31.97 -7.17
CA HIS A 126 47.64 31.90 -8.55
C HIS A 126 47.22 30.49 -8.98
N VAL A 127 47.85 29.44 -8.44
CA VAL A 127 47.51 28.05 -8.73
C VAL A 127 46.20 27.71 -8.04
N ILE A 128 46.08 28.04 -6.75
CA ILE A 128 44.88 27.77 -5.96
C ILE A 128 43.66 28.49 -6.58
N THR A 129 43.81 29.77 -6.94
CA THR A 129 42.71 30.54 -7.53
C THR A 129 42.34 30.08 -8.95
N SER A 130 43.22 29.37 -9.65
CA SER A 130 42.89 28.75 -10.94
C SER A 130 41.95 27.55 -10.83
N LEU A 131 41.88 26.92 -9.64
CA LEU A 131 40.96 25.82 -9.34
C LEU A 131 39.53 26.31 -9.04
N LEU A 132 39.34 27.61 -8.82
CA LEU A 132 38.04 28.22 -8.58
C LEU A 132 37.20 28.29 -9.86
N SER A 133 35.87 28.29 -9.69
CA SER A 133 34.95 28.56 -10.79
C SER A 133 35.18 29.95 -11.39
N ILE A 134 34.88 30.14 -12.67
CA ILE A 134 35.03 31.43 -13.36
C ILE A 134 34.23 32.54 -12.64
N GLN A 135 33.04 32.23 -12.13
CA GLN A 135 32.19 33.18 -11.42
C GLN A 135 32.82 33.59 -10.08
N THR A 136 33.28 32.62 -9.28
CA THR A 136 33.94 32.87 -7.99
C THR A 136 35.21 33.69 -8.19
N ARG A 137 35.97 33.36 -9.24
CA ARG A 137 37.21 34.04 -9.61
C ARG A 137 36.99 35.51 -9.99
N ASN A 138 35.92 35.80 -10.74
CA ASN A 138 35.53 37.17 -11.08
C ASN A 138 35.07 37.96 -9.85
N SER A 139 34.33 37.32 -8.94
CA SER A 139 33.93 37.92 -7.66
C SER A 139 35.17 38.27 -6.82
N LEU A 140 36.11 37.34 -6.70
CA LEU A 140 37.36 37.52 -5.95
C LEU A 140 38.21 38.68 -6.48
N ALA A 141 38.24 38.89 -7.80
CA ALA A 141 39.03 39.95 -8.45
C ALA A 141 38.61 41.38 -8.03
N VAL A 142 37.35 41.57 -7.65
CA VAL A 142 36.79 42.87 -7.23
C VAL A 142 36.55 42.96 -5.72
N THR A 143 36.96 41.93 -4.97
CA THR A 143 36.70 41.86 -3.53
C THR A 143 37.76 42.63 -2.76
N SER A 144 37.31 43.57 -1.91
CA SER A 144 38.15 44.28 -0.95
C SER A 144 38.26 43.54 0.38
N LEU A 145 39.23 43.93 1.21
CA LEU A 145 39.39 43.37 2.56
C LEU A 145 38.10 43.48 3.39
N CYS A 146 37.40 44.61 3.34
CA CYS A 146 36.15 44.78 4.06
C CYS A 146 35.06 43.82 3.58
N ASN A 147 34.95 43.61 2.27
CA ASN A 147 33.90 42.78 1.70
C ASN A 147 34.13 41.30 2.00
N ILE A 148 35.39 40.84 1.97
CA ILE A 148 35.69 39.45 2.34
C ILE A 148 35.44 39.19 3.82
N VAL A 149 35.77 40.14 4.70
CA VAL A 149 35.55 40.00 6.14
C VAL A 149 34.07 40.04 6.50
N LEU A 150 33.31 41.00 5.94
CA LEU A 150 31.91 41.21 6.34
C LEU A 150 30.92 40.25 5.66
N SER A 151 31.25 39.79 4.45
CA SER A 151 30.29 39.05 3.60
C SER A 151 30.93 37.93 2.77
N GLY A 152 32.24 37.68 2.91
CA GLY A 152 32.98 36.74 2.08
C GLY A 152 33.22 35.36 2.69
N GLN A 153 32.44 34.94 3.69
CA GLN A 153 32.63 33.61 4.31
C GLN A 153 32.60 32.47 3.29
N GLN A 154 31.70 32.53 2.30
CA GLN A 154 31.67 31.54 1.23
C GLN A 154 32.95 31.56 0.37
N LEU A 155 33.48 32.75 0.05
CA LEU A 155 34.73 32.87 -0.69
C LEU A 155 35.90 32.27 0.09
N CYS A 156 35.96 32.51 1.41
CA CYS A 156 36.95 31.89 2.28
C CYS A 156 36.84 30.36 2.27
N ALA A 157 35.63 29.82 2.37
CA ALA A 157 35.39 28.38 2.31
C ALA A 157 35.81 27.77 0.96
N ASP A 158 35.49 28.45 -0.15
CA ASP A 158 35.89 28.01 -1.50
C ASP A 158 37.42 28.02 -1.66
N LEU A 159 38.09 29.05 -1.14
CA LEU A 159 39.55 29.18 -1.15
C LEU A 159 40.22 28.08 -0.33
N ILE A 160 39.74 27.82 0.88
CA ILE A 160 40.24 26.74 1.74
C ILE A 160 40.05 25.39 1.04
N THR A 161 38.87 25.16 0.46
CA THR A 161 38.58 23.93 -0.28
C THR A 161 39.55 23.73 -1.45
N CYS A 162 39.84 24.79 -2.23
CA CYS A 162 40.79 24.71 -3.33
C CYS A 162 42.23 24.51 -2.87
N LEU A 163 42.62 25.15 -1.77
CA LEU A 163 43.94 25.02 -1.16
C LEU A 163 44.17 23.58 -0.68
N VAL A 164 43.23 23.02 0.06
CA VAL A 164 43.26 21.62 0.51
C VAL A 164 43.28 20.68 -0.70
N ARG A 165 42.42 20.91 -1.68
CA ARG A 165 42.36 20.08 -2.90
C ARG A 165 43.65 20.10 -3.70
N HIS A 166 44.41 21.20 -3.69
CA HIS A 166 45.68 21.29 -4.39
C HIS A 166 46.72 20.28 -3.86
N TYR A 167 46.66 19.96 -2.56
CA TYR A 167 47.55 19.02 -1.89
C TYR A 167 46.95 17.62 -1.70
N LEU A 168 45.73 17.39 -2.21
CA LEU A 168 45.05 16.11 -2.08
C LEU A 168 45.91 14.99 -2.71
N GLY A 169 46.41 14.07 -1.87
CA GLY A 169 47.30 12.98 -2.25
C GLY A 169 48.69 13.02 -1.59
N ASP A 170 49.10 14.15 -1.02
CA ASP A 170 50.27 14.24 -0.14
C ASP A 170 49.81 14.38 1.32
N ASN A 171 49.52 13.22 1.93
CA ASN A 171 48.95 13.09 3.28
C ASN A 171 49.74 13.86 4.35
N ALA A 172 51.07 13.99 4.19
CA ALA A 172 51.90 14.71 5.14
C ALA A 172 51.63 16.21 5.05
N THR A 173 51.61 16.77 3.83
CA THR A 173 51.36 18.19 3.62
C THR A 173 49.94 18.59 3.98
N THR A 174 48.92 17.79 3.62
CA THR A 174 47.53 18.12 3.97
C THR A 174 47.30 18.12 5.49
N THR A 175 47.92 17.18 6.22
CA THR A 175 47.79 17.14 7.68
C THR A 175 48.41 18.37 8.34
N VAL A 176 49.59 18.80 7.89
CA VAL A 176 50.24 20.01 8.39
C VAL A 176 49.40 21.25 8.07
N LEU A 177 48.94 21.38 6.83
CA LEU A 177 48.09 22.48 6.39
C LEU A 177 46.77 22.54 7.17
N CYS A 178 46.10 21.41 7.40
CA CYS A 178 44.87 21.37 8.18
C CYS A 178 45.11 21.79 9.64
N ASN A 179 46.25 21.43 10.23
CA ASN A 179 46.61 21.89 11.57
C ASN A 179 46.83 23.41 11.58
N GLU A 180 47.57 23.92 10.60
CA GLU A 180 47.84 25.34 10.46
C GLU A 180 46.56 26.16 10.26
N LEU A 181 45.64 25.71 9.39
CA LEU A 181 44.34 26.36 9.18
C LEU A 181 43.48 26.38 10.45
N ARG A 182 43.48 25.31 11.26
CA ARG A 182 42.73 25.27 12.53
C ARG A 182 43.32 26.22 13.56
N ASP A 183 44.64 26.31 13.64
CA ASP A 183 45.32 27.17 14.60
C ASP A 183 45.19 28.65 14.21
N CYS A 184 45.24 28.95 12.90
CA CYS A 184 45.27 30.31 12.39
C CYS A 184 43.88 30.91 12.10
N CYS A 185 42.90 30.11 11.68
CA CYS A 185 41.57 30.56 11.30
C CYS A 185 40.45 29.58 11.74
N PRO A 186 40.26 29.37 13.06
CA PRO A 186 39.34 28.36 13.60
C PRO A 186 37.85 28.63 13.30
N SER A 187 37.46 29.88 13.03
CA SER A 187 36.07 30.19 12.66
C SER A 187 35.80 29.92 11.17
N LEU A 188 36.85 29.89 10.35
CA LEU A 188 36.78 29.61 8.91
C LEU A 188 37.01 28.13 8.59
N PHE A 189 37.83 27.44 9.40
CA PHE A 189 38.13 26.02 9.25
C PHE A 189 38.06 25.30 10.60
N SER A 190 36.98 24.56 10.80
CA SER A 190 36.66 23.89 12.05
C SER A 190 37.28 22.49 12.14
N VAL A 191 37.21 21.89 13.34
CA VAL A 191 37.63 20.50 13.56
C VAL A 191 36.82 19.53 12.68
N ASP A 192 35.53 19.83 12.45
CA ASP A 192 34.66 19.03 11.59
C ASP A 192 35.10 19.09 10.12
N ASP A 193 35.57 20.26 9.67
CA ASP A 193 36.07 20.45 8.30
C ASP A 193 37.38 19.68 8.08
N ALA A 194 38.26 19.70 9.08
CA ALA A 194 39.48 18.89 9.08
C ALA A 194 39.19 17.38 9.07
N ASN A 195 38.22 16.93 9.87
CA ASN A 195 37.80 15.53 9.88
C ASN A 195 37.19 15.12 8.53
N THR A 196 36.39 15.99 7.92
CA THR A 196 35.79 15.76 6.60
C THR A 196 36.87 15.67 5.53
N THR A 197 37.83 16.59 5.54
CA THR A 197 38.99 16.61 4.64
C THR A 197 39.77 15.30 4.75
N LYS A 198 40.17 14.93 5.97
CA LYS A 198 40.91 13.70 6.22
C LYS A 198 40.13 12.47 5.76
N ALA A 199 38.83 12.40 6.02
CA ALA A 199 38.01 11.30 5.57
C ALA A 199 37.91 11.24 4.03
N THR A 200 37.81 12.37 3.34
CA THR A 200 37.82 12.40 1.88
C THR A 200 39.15 11.95 1.30
N GLU A 201 40.28 12.30 1.92
CA GLU A 201 41.60 11.79 1.51
C GLU A 201 41.68 10.27 1.68
N MET A 202 41.21 9.75 2.81
CA MET A 202 41.16 8.30 3.05
C MET A 202 40.31 7.57 2.00
N ILE A 203 39.21 8.18 1.54
CA ILE A 203 38.35 7.62 0.47
C ILE A 203 39.07 7.66 -0.89
N GLU A 204 39.79 8.74 -1.21
CA GLU A 204 40.57 8.84 -2.45
C GLU A 204 41.75 7.86 -2.47
N GLU A 205 42.47 7.71 -1.35
CA GLU A 205 43.58 6.74 -1.21
C GLU A 205 43.10 5.31 -1.55
N VAL A 206 41.91 4.96 -1.07
CA VAL A 206 41.30 3.65 -1.28
C VAL A 206 40.96 3.36 -2.74
N ARG A 207 40.75 4.38 -3.59
CA ARG A 207 40.47 4.18 -5.03
C ARG A 207 41.59 3.46 -5.76
N HIS A 208 42.82 3.59 -5.25
CA HIS A 208 44.00 2.96 -5.82
C HIS A 208 44.31 1.58 -5.21
N LEU A 209 43.56 1.15 -4.19
CA LEU A 209 43.74 -0.12 -3.52
C LEU A 209 42.75 -1.20 -4.04
N PRO A 210 43.21 -2.44 -4.25
CA PRO A 210 42.33 -3.55 -4.59
C PRO A 210 41.36 -3.85 -3.41
N PRO A 211 40.22 -4.52 -3.67
CA PRO A 211 39.30 -4.95 -2.61
C PRO A 211 39.99 -5.92 -1.65
N CYS A 212 40.34 -5.45 -0.45
CA CYS A 212 40.97 -6.21 0.62
C CYS A 212 40.50 -5.73 2.01
N SER A 213 40.83 -6.46 3.08
CA SER A 213 40.41 -6.09 4.44
C SER A 213 40.94 -4.71 4.88
N ALA A 214 42.16 -4.36 4.50
CA ALA A 214 42.74 -3.05 4.80
C ALA A 214 41.92 -1.92 4.15
N ARG A 215 41.42 -2.11 2.92
CA ARG A 215 40.53 -1.16 2.25
C ARG A 215 39.24 -0.94 3.04
N THR A 216 38.63 -2.01 3.56
CA THR A 216 37.42 -1.87 4.39
C THR A 216 37.68 -1.20 5.74
N GLU A 217 38.84 -1.41 6.36
CA GLU A 217 39.21 -0.76 7.62
C GLU A 217 39.42 0.75 7.45
N ILE A 218 40.11 1.16 6.38
CA ILE A 218 40.31 2.59 6.06
C ILE A 218 38.96 3.27 5.82
N LEU A 219 38.07 2.66 5.03
CA LEU A 219 36.74 3.22 4.78
C LEU A 219 35.88 3.31 6.05
N ALA A 220 35.96 2.31 6.93
CA ALA A 220 35.23 2.33 8.21
C ALA A 220 35.70 3.48 9.11
N GLU A 221 37.02 3.72 9.20
CA GLU A 221 37.55 4.84 9.98
C GLU A 221 37.23 6.20 9.33
N ALA A 222 37.24 6.28 8.00
CA ALA A 222 36.80 7.48 7.28
C ALA A 222 35.33 7.82 7.58
N VAL A 223 34.44 6.82 7.56
CA VAL A 223 33.02 6.99 7.92
C VAL A 223 32.87 7.42 9.37
N LYS A 224 33.67 6.89 10.29
CA LYS A 224 33.65 7.29 11.70
C LYS A 224 34.05 8.76 11.90
N LEU A 225 35.05 9.25 11.16
CA LEU A 225 35.42 10.67 11.16
C LEU A 225 34.29 11.55 10.62
N LEU A 226 33.65 11.15 9.52
CA LEU A 226 32.51 11.87 8.92
C LEU A 226 31.31 11.95 9.87
N LYS A 227 31.08 10.91 10.68
CA LYS A 227 30.02 10.91 11.70
C LYS A 227 30.21 11.99 12.77
N MET A 228 31.45 12.37 13.10
CA MET A 228 31.71 13.40 14.13
C MET A 228 31.14 14.77 13.75
N GLY A 229 31.19 15.11 12.46
CA GLY A 229 30.75 16.39 11.91
C GLY A 229 29.51 16.29 11.00
N ILE A 230 28.70 15.23 11.14
CA ILE A 230 27.69 14.84 10.14
C ILE A 230 26.70 15.97 9.77
N GLN A 231 26.44 16.90 10.69
CA GLN A 231 25.47 17.97 10.45
C GLN A 231 25.96 19.06 9.48
N LYS A 232 27.27 19.16 9.29
CA LYS A 232 27.90 20.17 8.43
C LYS A 232 28.31 19.61 7.07
N ILE A 233 28.38 18.28 6.93
CA ILE A 233 28.80 17.67 5.67
C ILE A 233 27.73 17.81 4.59
N ASN A 234 28.18 17.96 3.34
CA ASN A 234 27.36 17.76 2.15
C ASN A 234 27.17 16.25 1.94
N LEU A 235 26.15 15.69 2.60
CA LEU A 235 25.89 14.25 2.60
C LEU A 235 25.76 13.66 1.18
N PRO A 236 25.00 14.26 0.23
CA PRO A 236 24.92 13.75 -1.14
C PRO A 236 26.28 13.58 -1.83
N MET A 237 27.18 14.56 -1.68
CA MET A 237 28.51 14.50 -2.27
C MET A 237 29.35 13.37 -1.65
N ILE A 238 29.33 13.23 -0.32
CA ILE A 238 30.06 12.17 0.37
C ILE A 238 29.52 10.79 0.01
N CYS A 239 28.20 10.63 -0.07
CA CYS A 239 27.57 9.39 -0.50
C CYS A 239 27.95 9.02 -1.94
N GLN A 240 28.10 10.00 -2.83
CA GLN A 240 28.62 9.78 -4.19
C GLN A 240 30.06 9.25 -4.17
N LEU A 241 30.94 9.84 -3.35
CA LEU A 241 32.32 9.36 -3.22
C LEU A 241 32.39 7.92 -2.70
N LEU A 242 31.55 7.59 -1.70
CA LEU A 242 31.45 6.23 -1.16
C LEU A 242 30.88 5.22 -2.17
N TYR A 243 29.93 5.66 -3.01
CA TYR A 243 29.39 4.84 -4.09
C TYR A 243 30.48 4.48 -5.11
N GLU A 244 31.32 5.44 -5.50
CA GLU A 244 32.41 5.24 -6.47
C GLU A 244 33.50 4.26 -5.98
N VAL A 245 33.58 4.00 -4.67
CA VAL A 245 34.47 3.00 -4.07
C VAL A 245 33.71 1.74 -3.58
N ASP A 246 32.49 1.52 -4.06
CA ASP A 246 31.63 0.38 -3.73
C ASP A 246 31.35 0.19 -2.23
N TYR A 247 31.41 1.26 -1.43
CA TYR A 247 31.20 1.20 0.03
C TYR A 247 29.81 1.67 0.44
N VAL A 248 28.79 0.93 -0.01
CA VAL A 248 27.37 1.27 0.23
C VAL A 248 26.96 1.19 1.70
N GLU A 249 27.67 0.41 2.51
CA GLU A 249 27.40 0.29 3.95
C GLU A 249 27.58 1.64 4.66
N GLY A 250 28.64 2.36 4.31
CA GLY A 250 28.92 3.69 4.82
C GLY A 250 27.84 4.71 4.45
N ILE A 251 27.24 4.59 3.27
CA ILE A 251 26.13 5.46 2.83
C ILE A 251 24.94 5.34 3.79
N VAL A 252 24.56 4.10 4.13
CA VAL A 252 23.47 3.83 5.08
C VAL A 252 23.81 4.37 6.47
N ASP A 253 25.03 4.10 6.95
CA ASP A 253 25.47 4.54 8.27
C ASP A 253 25.49 6.06 8.43
N LEU A 254 25.92 6.79 7.41
CA LEU A 254 25.95 8.26 7.43
C LEU A 254 24.54 8.86 7.32
N ALA A 255 23.69 8.30 6.46
CA ALA A 255 22.32 8.78 6.28
C ALA A 255 21.47 8.56 7.55
N LEU A 256 21.59 7.40 8.20
CA LEU A 256 20.89 7.14 9.46
C LEU A 256 21.40 8.04 10.60
N GLU A 257 22.73 8.22 10.73
CA GLU A 257 23.30 9.13 11.73
C GLU A 257 22.85 10.58 11.48
N ARG A 258 22.82 11.03 10.22
CA ARG A 258 22.33 12.38 9.85
C ARG A 258 20.88 12.57 10.26
N ALA A 259 20.02 11.60 9.96
CA ALA A 259 18.60 11.64 10.30
C ALA A 259 18.35 11.67 11.81
N GLU A 260 19.16 10.96 12.60
CA GLU A 260 19.09 10.97 14.07
C GLU A 260 19.54 12.31 14.66
N ARG A 261 20.66 12.86 14.18
CA ARG A 261 21.22 14.13 14.68
C ARG A 261 20.38 15.35 14.30
N ASP A 262 19.78 15.35 13.12
CA ASP A 262 18.95 16.47 12.65
C ASP A 262 17.58 16.51 13.35
N ASP A 263 17.08 15.38 13.86
CA ASP A 263 15.84 15.27 14.64
C ASP A 263 16.07 14.64 16.02
N THR A 264 16.93 15.27 16.83
CA THR A 264 17.25 14.78 18.20
C THR A 264 16.05 14.68 19.14
N ARG A 265 14.96 15.40 18.85
CA ARG A 265 13.72 15.38 19.65
C ARG A 265 12.68 14.40 19.11
N LEU A 266 12.98 13.69 18.02
CA LEU A 266 12.10 12.72 17.37
C LEU A 266 10.73 13.31 16.97
N LEU A 267 10.70 14.59 16.60
CA LEU A 267 9.47 15.31 16.25
C LEU A 267 8.79 14.66 15.04
N ALA A 268 9.56 14.21 14.05
CA ALA A 268 9.01 13.55 12.87
C ALA A 268 8.36 12.21 13.23
N ILE A 269 9.00 11.40 14.08
CA ILE A 269 8.46 10.10 14.50
C ILE A 269 7.20 10.30 15.33
N MET A 270 7.20 11.25 16.27
CA MET A 270 6.01 11.57 17.08
C MET A 270 4.84 12.02 16.20
N ALA A 271 5.10 12.92 15.25
CA ALA A 271 4.09 13.39 14.31
C ALA A 271 3.57 12.27 13.40
N TYR A 272 4.44 11.35 12.96
CA TYR A 272 4.07 10.16 12.20
C TYR A 272 3.09 9.31 13.01
N ARG A 273 3.49 8.86 14.21
CA ARG A 273 2.66 7.97 15.05
C ARG A 273 1.30 8.58 15.42
N ASN A 274 1.24 9.89 15.60
CA ASN A 274 0.02 10.59 16.02
C ASN A 274 -0.88 11.06 14.88
N TYR A 275 -0.52 10.83 13.61
CA TYR A 275 -1.26 11.33 12.43
C TYR A 275 -1.39 12.87 12.41
N CYS A 276 -0.45 13.60 13.04
CA CYS A 276 -0.57 15.05 13.31
C CYS A 276 0.57 15.89 12.69
N GLY A 277 1.13 15.49 11.55
CA GLY A 277 2.28 16.19 10.94
C GLY A 277 1.94 17.41 10.09
N GLU A 278 0.70 17.58 9.63
CA GLU A 278 0.39 18.59 8.60
C GLU A 278 0.27 20.02 9.14
N ASN A 279 0.02 20.21 10.43
CA ASN A 279 -0.20 21.55 11.00
C ASN A 279 0.99 22.07 11.82
N ASP A 280 1.97 21.23 12.15
CA ASP A 280 3.13 21.61 12.96
C ASP A 280 4.36 21.84 12.08
N VAL A 281 4.77 23.10 11.94
CA VAL A 281 5.92 23.53 11.13
C VAL A 281 7.21 22.83 11.58
N PHE A 282 7.42 22.66 12.88
CA PHE A 282 8.63 22.00 13.38
C PHE A 282 8.66 20.51 13.06
N ALA A 283 7.50 19.85 13.11
CA ALA A 283 7.37 18.46 12.68
C ALA A 283 7.63 18.32 11.18
N GLN A 284 7.11 19.22 10.35
CA GLN A 284 7.35 19.23 8.91
C GLN A 284 8.84 19.42 8.58
N GLU A 285 9.51 20.37 9.23
CA GLU A 285 10.95 20.58 9.07
C GLU A 285 11.77 19.36 9.52
N ALA A 286 11.37 18.68 10.59
CA ALA A 286 12.00 17.43 11.02
C ALA A 286 11.79 16.30 9.99
N PHE A 287 10.58 16.15 9.45
CA PHE A 287 10.30 15.20 8.38
C PHE A 287 11.12 15.47 7.13
N ALA A 288 11.22 16.74 6.71
CA ALA A 288 11.99 17.14 5.53
C ALA A 288 13.47 16.76 5.69
N ARG A 289 14.09 17.12 6.83
CA ARG A 289 15.50 16.79 7.10
C ARG A 289 15.77 15.28 7.11
N ARG A 290 14.90 14.50 7.77
CA ARG A 290 15.03 13.03 7.76
C ARG A 290 14.85 12.45 6.36
N LYS A 291 13.87 12.95 5.60
CA LYS A 291 13.63 12.55 4.20
C LYS A 291 14.84 12.85 3.32
N ASP A 292 15.46 14.01 3.47
CA ASP A 292 16.66 14.39 2.71
C ASP A 292 17.84 13.44 3.01
N ALA A 293 17.99 13.01 4.26
CA ALA A 293 19.00 12.01 4.62
C ALA A 293 18.70 10.64 3.98
N TYR A 294 17.47 10.14 4.11
CA TYR A 294 17.07 8.85 3.50
C TYR A 294 17.11 8.86 1.98
N LYS A 295 16.94 10.03 1.36
CA LYS A 295 17.06 10.22 -0.08
C LYS A 295 18.41 9.71 -0.60
N CYS A 296 19.50 9.88 0.15
CA CYS A 296 20.81 9.37 -0.25
C CYS A 296 20.83 7.83 -0.36
N ILE A 297 20.10 7.13 0.52
CA ILE A 297 19.94 5.67 0.47
C ILE A 297 19.08 5.27 -0.73
N ILE A 298 17.95 5.96 -0.93
CA ILE A 298 17.02 5.68 -2.04
C ILE A 298 17.69 5.92 -3.39
N ASP A 299 18.34 7.07 -3.57
CA ASP A 299 19.06 7.41 -4.81
C ASP A 299 20.17 6.37 -5.10
N THR A 300 20.80 5.80 -4.07
CA THR A 300 21.78 4.70 -4.21
C THR A 300 21.11 3.41 -4.68
N LEU A 301 19.97 3.05 -4.10
CA LEU A 301 19.20 1.86 -4.51
C LEU A 301 18.69 1.98 -5.96
N ASP A 302 18.22 3.17 -6.36
CA ASP A 302 17.77 3.44 -7.73
C ASP A 302 18.92 3.31 -8.73
N ARG A 303 20.11 3.82 -8.39
CA ARG A 303 21.32 3.65 -9.23
C ARG A 303 21.69 2.19 -9.38
N LEU A 304 21.74 1.43 -8.28
CA LEU A 304 22.01 -0.01 -8.33
C LEU A 304 21.00 -0.77 -9.19
N MET A 305 19.71 -0.39 -9.13
CA MET A 305 18.68 -0.98 -10.01
C MET A 305 18.87 -0.62 -11.47
N ASN A 306 19.25 0.62 -11.78
CA ASN A 306 19.50 1.05 -13.15
C ASN A 306 20.75 0.38 -13.73
N ASP A 307 21.82 0.25 -12.95
CA ASP A 307 23.06 -0.44 -13.35
C ASP A 307 22.77 -1.93 -13.66
N GLN A 308 21.91 -2.59 -12.86
CA GLN A 308 21.47 -3.96 -13.16
C GLN A 308 20.70 -4.09 -14.46
N LYS A 309 19.79 -3.15 -14.76
CA LYS A 309 19.02 -3.14 -16.01
C LYS A 309 19.93 -2.99 -17.23
N ILE A 310 20.97 -2.16 -17.13
CA ILE A 310 21.94 -1.93 -18.22
C ILE A 310 22.83 -3.16 -18.44
N SER A 311 23.26 -3.82 -17.36
CA SER A 311 24.14 -4.99 -17.42
C SER A 311 23.47 -6.25 -18.00
N SER A 312 22.15 -6.27 -18.22
CA SER A 312 21.36 -7.44 -18.66
C SER A 312 21.55 -8.71 -17.81
N THR A 313 22.11 -8.57 -16.61
CA THR A 313 22.17 -9.61 -15.58
C THR A 313 20.90 -9.51 -14.74
N ALA A 314 19.77 -9.96 -15.30
CA ALA A 314 18.45 -9.75 -14.71
C ALA A 314 18.17 -10.57 -13.43
N ASP A 315 18.94 -11.64 -13.16
CA ASP A 315 18.49 -12.68 -12.23
C ASP A 315 19.41 -13.02 -11.05
N LEU A 316 20.43 -12.20 -10.75
CA LEU A 316 21.29 -12.47 -9.59
C LEU A 316 21.32 -11.28 -8.64
N LEU A 317 20.79 -11.54 -7.44
CA LEU A 317 20.85 -10.76 -6.21
C LEU A 317 22.03 -9.77 -6.21
N ASN A 318 21.75 -8.47 -6.23
CA ASN A 318 22.79 -7.47 -6.04
C ASN A 318 23.15 -7.48 -4.55
N PRO A 319 24.33 -8.01 -4.16
CA PRO A 319 24.68 -8.14 -2.75
C PRO A 319 24.71 -6.77 -2.05
N SER A 320 25.03 -5.70 -2.78
CA SER A 320 25.02 -4.32 -2.28
C SER A 320 23.60 -3.83 -2.00
N LYS A 321 22.63 -4.14 -2.87
CA LYS A 321 21.22 -3.82 -2.65
C LYS A 321 20.69 -4.54 -1.42
N ASP A 322 20.97 -5.84 -1.31
CA ASP A 322 20.51 -6.66 -0.18
C ASP A 322 21.16 -6.23 1.13
N LEU A 323 22.42 -5.78 1.08
CA LEU A 323 23.13 -5.19 2.22
C LEU A 323 22.45 -3.90 2.71
N ILE A 324 22.14 -2.97 1.79
CA ILE A 324 21.44 -1.72 2.12
C ILE A 324 20.09 -2.03 2.77
N ILE A 325 19.27 -2.87 2.12
CA ILE A 325 17.93 -3.22 2.60
C ILE A 325 18.03 -3.84 4.00
N ARG A 326 18.90 -4.85 4.19
CA ARG A 326 19.05 -5.53 5.49
C ARG A 326 19.46 -4.56 6.59
N LYS A 327 20.47 -3.72 6.34
CA LYS A 327 21.00 -2.80 7.34
C LYS A 327 20.00 -1.73 7.75
N VAL A 328 19.18 -1.22 6.81
CA VAL A 328 18.08 -0.31 7.17
C VAL A 328 16.99 -1.05 7.96
N LEU A 329 16.62 -2.27 7.56
CA LEU A 329 15.58 -3.04 8.26
C LEU A 329 15.99 -3.51 9.66
N GLU A 330 17.28 -3.66 9.92
CA GLU A 330 17.86 -3.92 11.25
C GLU A 330 17.99 -2.64 12.10
N SER A 331 17.88 -1.45 11.48
CA SER A 331 17.98 -0.19 12.20
C SER A 331 16.74 0.08 13.07
N LYS A 332 16.94 0.86 14.14
CA LYS A 332 15.88 1.28 15.06
C LYS A 332 15.03 2.44 14.52
N ASP A 333 15.37 2.96 13.35
CA ASP A 333 14.71 4.12 12.77
C ASP A 333 13.44 3.70 12.00
N GLU A 334 12.28 3.92 12.62
CA GLU A 334 10.97 3.60 12.05
C GLU A 334 10.74 4.31 10.70
N LEU A 335 11.14 5.58 10.55
CA LEU A 335 10.89 6.32 9.33
C LEU A 335 11.81 5.89 8.18
N ALA A 336 13.04 5.47 8.50
CA ALA A 336 13.93 4.88 7.50
C ALA A 336 13.37 3.54 7.00
N ASN A 337 12.86 2.70 7.91
CA ASN A 337 12.18 1.45 7.55
C ASN A 337 10.95 1.71 6.65
N VAL A 338 10.10 2.67 7.02
CA VAL A 338 8.95 3.09 6.22
C VAL A 338 9.36 3.55 4.82
N ALA A 339 10.42 4.34 4.70
CA ALA A 339 10.93 4.80 3.42
C ALA A 339 11.37 3.63 2.52
N ILE A 340 12.08 2.65 3.10
CA ILE A 340 12.50 1.44 2.37
C ILE A 340 11.31 0.53 2.03
N PHE A 341 10.31 0.38 2.90
CA PHE A 341 9.10 -0.37 2.55
C PHE A 341 8.37 0.25 1.37
N LYS A 342 8.18 1.58 1.37
CA LYS A 342 7.57 2.28 0.24
C LYS A 342 8.37 2.04 -1.05
N TRP A 343 9.68 2.23 -1.00
CA TRP A 343 10.54 2.00 -2.15
C TRP A 343 10.48 0.55 -2.67
N LEU A 344 10.48 -0.44 -1.78
CA LEU A 344 10.35 -1.85 -2.16
C LEU A 344 9.00 -2.15 -2.82
N LEU A 345 7.91 -1.57 -2.31
CA LEU A 345 6.57 -1.76 -2.87
C LEU A 345 6.40 -1.05 -4.21
N ASP A 346 6.97 0.14 -4.37
CA ASP A 346 6.96 0.90 -5.62
C ASP A 346 7.76 0.19 -6.74
N ASN A 347 8.72 -0.67 -6.36
CA ASN A 347 9.53 -1.49 -7.27
C ASN A 347 9.11 -2.98 -7.30
N ASP A 348 7.87 -3.29 -6.91
CA ASP A 348 7.27 -4.64 -6.94
C ASP A 348 8.00 -5.73 -6.10
N PHE A 349 8.85 -5.34 -5.14
CA PHE A 349 9.51 -6.26 -4.19
C PHE A 349 8.63 -6.65 -2.99
N SER A 350 7.34 -6.88 -3.24
CA SER A 350 6.36 -7.27 -2.21
C SER A 350 6.79 -8.50 -1.39
N ASN A 351 7.42 -9.48 -2.04
CA ASN A 351 7.91 -10.69 -1.35
C ASN A 351 9.03 -10.38 -0.34
N VAL A 352 9.91 -9.42 -0.65
CA VAL A 352 10.99 -9.00 0.25
C VAL A 352 10.41 -8.25 1.45
N VAL A 353 9.41 -7.40 1.22
CA VAL A 353 8.66 -6.71 2.28
C VAL A 353 8.03 -7.75 3.20
N LEU A 354 7.30 -8.71 2.64
CA LEU A 354 6.67 -9.78 3.43
C LEU A 354 7.71 -10.56 4.23
N GLN A 355 8.90 -10.83 3.67
CA GLN A 355 10.03 -11.54 4.30
C GLN A 355 10.72 -10.78 5.44
N SER A 356 10.52 -9.47 5.52
CA SER A 356 11.14 -8.60 6.52
C SER A 356 10.79 -9.03 7.95
N LYS A 357 11.78 -8.93 8.85
CA LYS A 357 11.63 -9.11 10.29
C LYS A 357 11.56 -7.79 11.05
N SER A 358 11.45 -6.67 10.33
CA SER A 358 11.40 -5.35 10.95
C SER A 358 10.12 -5.21 11.81
N PRO A 359 10.24 -4.72 13.05
CA PRO A 359 9.11 -4.57 13.97
C PRO A 359 8.11 -3.48 13.52
N PHE A 360 8.47 -2.68 12.52
CA PHE A 360 7.66 -1.56 12.02
C PHE A 360 6.77 -1.92 10.83
N LEU A 361 6.88 -3.15 10.31
CA LEU A 361 6.15 -3.54 9.10
C LEU A 361 4.63 -3.60 9.33
N GLU A 362 4.19 -4.20 10.44
CA GLU A 362 2.77 -4.33 10.78
C GLU A 362 2.12 -2.96 10.93
N SER A 363 2.72 -2.05 11.73
CA SER A 363 2.22 -0.69 11.92
C SER A 363 2.20 0.12 10.63
N PHE A 364 3.23 -0.02 9.78
CA PHE A 364 3.27 0.61 8.46
C PHE A 364 2.12 0.14 7.56
N LEU A 365 1.89 -1.17 7.47
CA LEU A 365 0.84 -1.74 6.62
C LEU A 365 -0.55 -1.34 7.13
N HIS A 366 -0.79 -1.40 8.44
CA HIS A 366 -2.04 -0.92 9.05
C HIS A 366 -2.31 0.54 8.69
N ARG A 367 -1.31 1.41 8.86
CA ARG A 367 -1.43 2.82 8.50
C ARG A 367 -1.79 3.01 7.03
N CYS A 368 -1.10 2.31 6.11
CA CYS A 368 -1.39 2.41 4.68
C CYS A 368 -2.83 2.00 4.34
N VAL A 369 -3.38 1.03 5.07
CA VAL A 369 -4.78 0.58 4.91
C VAL A 369 -5.76 1.62 5.48
N GLU A 370 -5.46 2.22 6.63
CA GLU A 370 -6.29 3.24 7.27
C GLU A 370 -6.35 4.55 6.47
N GLU A 371 -5.22 4.97 5.89
CA GLU A 371 -5.13 6.17 5.03
C GLU A 371 -5.84 5.98 3.67
N GLY A 372 -6.50 4.84 3.45
CA GLY A 372 -7.24 4.56 2.22
C GLY A 372 -6.34 4.14 1.05
N GLY A 373 -5.16 3.58 1.35
CA GLY A 373 -4.24 3.06 0.35
C GLY A 373 -4.88 1.96 -0.52
N SER A 374 -4.20 1.65 -1.62
CA SER A 374 -4.67 0.64 -2.57
C SER A 374 -4.96 -0.72 -1.90
N SER A 375 -5.83 -1.52 -2.51
CA SER A 375 -6.12 -2.90 -2.05
C SER A 375 -4.86 -3.77 -1.94
N ARG A 376 -3.74 -3.37 -2.56
CA ARG A 376 -2.45 -4.07 -2.46
C ARG A 376 -1.91 -4.08 -1.02
N TYR A 377 -2.03 -2.98 -0.27
CA TYR A 377 -1.53 -2.94 1.12
C TYR A 377 -2.31 -3.89 2.03
N LEU A 378 -3.60 -4.02 1.74
CA LEU A 378 -4.47 -4.97 2.40
C LEU A 378 -4.04 -6.41 2.15
N ASP A 379 -3.80 -6.72 0.87
CA ASP A 379 -3.34 -8.04 0.45
C ASP A 379 -2.00 -8.39 1.10
N LEU A 380 -1.13 -7.40 1.27
CA LEU A 380 0.13 -7.57 1.98
C LEU A 380 -0.06 -7.77 3.47
N LEU A 381 -0.97 -7.04 4.12
CA LEU A 381 -1.19 -7.11 5.56
C LEU A 381 -1.71 -8.47 6.00
N TRP A 382 -2.72 -9.03 5.31
CA TRP A 382 -3.22 -10.35 5.68
C TRP A 382 -2.21 -11.46 5.36
N ARG A 383 -1.46 -11.35 4.24
CA ARG A 383 -0.36 -12.28 3.92
C ARG A 383 0.78 -12.21 4.93
N PHE A 384 1.06 -11.04 5.47
CA PHE A 384 2.04 -10.86 6.54
C PHE A 384 1.61 -11.62 7.80
N HIS A 385 0.37 -11.48 8.23
CA HIS A 385 -0.16 -12.23 9.37
C HIS A 385 -0.21 -13.74 9.11
N GLU A 386 -0.61 -14.17 7.92
CA GLU A 386 -0.61 -15.58 7.54
C GLU A 386 0.80 -16.19 7.63
N ARG A 387 1.82 -15.45 7.19
CA ARG A 387 3.22 -15.90 7.21
C ARG A 387 3.85 -15.93 8.60
N ASN A 388 3.31 -15.15 9.53
CA ASN A 388 3.75 -15.12 10.93
C ASN A 388 2.92 -16.04 11.83
N ASP A 389 2.13 -16.96 11.26
CA ASP A 389 1.22 -17.87 11.96
C ASP A 389 0.13 -17.17 12.80
N ASP A 390 -0.10 -15.86 12.55
CA ASP A 390 -1.12 -15.04 13.20
C ASP A 390 -2.47 -15.13 12.45
N HIS A 391 -2.93 -16.36 12.17
CA HIS A 391 -4.08 -16.61 11.29
C HIS A 391 -5.38 -15.95 11.79
N VAL A 392 -5.56 -15.81 13.10
CA VAL A 392 -6.73 -15.15 13.70
C VAL A 392 -6.77 -13.66 13.35
N LYS A 393 -5.62 -12.96 13.41
CA LYS A 393 -5.54 -11.55 13.05
C LYS A 393 -5.82 -11.37 11.56
N ALA A 394 -5.23 -12.22 10.72
CA ALA A 394 -5.49 -12.22 9.27
C ALA A 394 -7.00 -12.36 8.98
N ALA A 395 -7.65 -13.32 9.62
CA ALA A 395 -9.08 -13.55 9.44
C ALA A 395 -9.95 -12.39 9.93
N ARG A 396 -9.68 -11.85 11.13
CA ARG A 396 -10.42 -10.69 11.67
C ARG A 396 -10.28 -9.47 10.75
N LEU A 397 -9.08 -9.22 10.25
CA LEU A 397 -8.82 -8.14 9.30
C LEU A 397 -9.66 -8.34 8.03
N LEU A 398 -9.53 -9.49 7.37
CA LEU A 398 -10.26 -9.84 6.15
C LEU A 398 -11.79 -9.74 6.35
N TYR A 399 -12.30 -10.20 7.49
CA TYR A 399 -13.71 -10.12 7.83
C TYR A 399 -14.22 -8.67 7.98
N GLN A 400 -13.48 -7.82 8.70
CA GLN A 400 -13.83 -6.40 8.84
C GLN A 400 -13.85 -5.68 7.49
N LEU A 401 -12.92 -6.03 6.60
CA LEU A 401 -12.81 -5.42 5.28
C LEU A 401 -13.93 -5.84 4.36
N ALA A 402 -14.28 -7.12 4.36
CA ALA A 402 -15.42 -7.61 3.60
C ALA A 402 -16.73 -6.90 3.99
N GLN A 403 -16.85 -6.43 5.24
CA GLN A 403 -18.03 -5.72 5.73
C GLN A 403 -18.02 -4.21 5.49
N ARG A 404 -16.86 -3.58 5.24
CA ARG A 404 -16.76 -2.12 5.09
C ARG A 404 -17.55 -1.61 3.89
N GLU A 405 -18.42 -0.62 4.06
CA GLU A 405 -19.09 0.05 2.94
C GLU A 405 -18.06 0.90 2.17
N THR A 406 -17.81 0.55 0.91
CA THR A 406 -16.82 1.26 0.08
C THR A 406 -16.97 0.91 -1.40
N ASP A 407 -16.59 1.86 -2.26
CA ASP A 407 -16.49 1.68 -3.72
C ASP A 407 -15.09 1.15 -4.14
N ALA A 408 -14.16 0.92 -3.20
CA ALA A 408 -12.78 0.53 -3.51
C ALA A 408 -12.63 -0.93 -4.00
N PHE A 409 -13.59 -1.79 -3.69
CA PHE A 409 -13.58 -3.20 -4.09
C PHE A 409 -15.00 -3.72 -4.31
N ASP A 410 -15.11 -4.63 -5.28
CA ASP A 410 -16.36 -5.24 -5.75
C ASP A 410 -16.79 -6.43 -4.86
N ILE A 411 -18.00 -6.93 -5.09
CA ILE A 411 -18.57 -8.09 -4.38
C ILE A 411 -17.71 -9.34 -4.58
N GLN A 412 -17.07 -9.50 -5.74
CA GLN A 412 -16.20 -10.64 -6.02
C GLN A 412 -14.97 -10.65 -5.09
N ARG A 413 -14.34 -9.48 -4.87
CA ARG A 413 -13.27 -9.35 -3.88
C ARG A 413 -13.76 -9.57 -2.45
N ARG A 414 -14.97 -9.10 -2.09
CA ARG A 414 -15.55 -9.36 -0.75
C ARG A 414 -15.74 -10.85 -0.49
N VAL A 415 -16.25 -11.60 -1.47
CA VAL A 415 -16.36 -13.07 -1.41
C VAL A 415 -14.97 -13.72 -1.27
N ALA A 416 -13.97 -13.23 -2.00
CA ALA A 416 -12.60 -13.73 -1.88
C ALA A 416 -12.02 -13.47 -0.47
N TYR A 417 -12.25 -12.29 0.11
CA TYR A 417 -11.83 -11.98 1.48
C TYR A 417 -12.50 -12.86 2.51
N LEU A 418 -13.82 -13.09 2.42
CA LEU A 418 -14.52 -14.00 3.32
C LEU A 418 -14.05 -15.45 3.16
N SER A 419 -13.84 -15.90 1.93
CA SER A 419 -13.30 -17.24 1.66
C SER A 419 -11.91 -17.42 2.27
N GLN A 420 -11.03 -16.44 2.10
CA GLN A 420 -9.69 -16.46 2.67
C GLN A 420 -9.75 -16.38 4.20
N ALA A 421 -10.62 -15.54 4.77
CA ALA A 421 -10.83 -15.47 6.20
C ALA A 421 -11.27 -16.83 6.77
N ALA A 422 -12.20 -17.52 6.09
CA ALA A 422 -12.66 -18.84 6.48
C ALA A 422 -11.53 -19.88 6.47
N VAL A 423 -10.61 -19.81 5.49
CA VAL A 423 -9.42 -20.66 5.44
C VAL A 423 -8.46 -20.32 6.59
N CYS A 424 -8.17 -19.04 6.83
CA CYS A 424 -7.28 -18.62 7.91
C CYS A 424 -7.79 -19.08 9.29
N VAL A 425 -9.08 -18.93 9.61
CA VAL A 425 -9.57 -19.40 10.91
C VAL A 425 -9.54 -20.92 11.01
N GLN A 426 -9.78 -21.66 9.92
CA GLN A 426 -9.62 -23.12 9.92
C GLN A 426 -8.17 -23.56 10.17
N SER A 427 -7.21 -22.82 9.62
CA SER A 427 -5.78 -23.07 9.84
C SER A 427 -5.31 -22.80 11.28
N ALA A 428 -6.04 -21.99 12.06
CA ALA A 428 -5.75 -21.79 13.49
C ALA A 428 -5.96 -23.07 14.33
N GLY A 429 -6.63 -24.09 13.77
CA GLY A 429 -6.70 -25.44 14.31
C GLY A 429 -7.34 -25.52 15.72
N PRO A 430 -6.77 -26.29 16.66
CA PRO A 430 -7.39 -26.62 17.95
C PRO A 430 -7.53 -25.45 18.93
N GLN A 431 -7.08 -24.24 18.58
CA GLN A 431 -7.37 -23.03 19.35
C GLN A 431 -8.85 -22.63 19.22
N VAL A 432 -9.47 -22.90 18.07
CA VAL A 432 -10.87 -22.53 17.79
C VAL A 432 -11.83 -23.26 18.72
N ASP A 433 -11.57 -24.53 19.04
CA ASP A 433 -12.46 -25.32 19.91
C ASP A 433 -12.40 -24.90 21.39
N LYS A 434 -11.36 -24.16 21.78
CA LYS A 434 -11.15 -23.72 23.16
C LYS A 434 -11.66 -22.30 23.42
N ASP A 435 -11.76 -21.49 22.37
CA ASP A 435 -12.12 -20.09 22.46
C ASP A 435 -13.50 -19.87 21.81
N ILE A 436 -14.49 -19.59 22.65
CA ILE A 436 -15.88 -19.38 22.25
C ILE A 436 -15.97 -18.21 21.25
N GLU A 437 -15.21 -17.13 21.47
CA GLU A 437 -15.25 -15.97 20.56
C GLU A 437 -14.71 -16.30 19.17
N LEU A 438 -13.70 -17.18 19.09
CA LEU A 438 -13.17 -17.63 17.80
C LEU A 438 -14.15 -18.58 17.11
N HIS A 439 -14.81 -19.46 17.86
CA HIS A 439 -15.84 -20.32 17.31
C HIS A 439 -17.00 -19.50 16.72
N ASP A 440 -17.48 -18.49 17.44
CA ASP A 440 -18.52 -17.58 16.98
C ASP A 440 -18.08 -16.83 15.72
N LEU A 441 -16.83 -16.35 15.68
CA LEU A 441 -16.27 -15.70 14.49
C LEU A 441 -16.22 -16.64 13.27
N VAL A 442 -15.93 -17.94 13.45
CA VAL A 442 -15.97 -18.92 12.34
C VAL A 442 -17.37 -19.03 11.76
N LEU A 443 -18.37 -19.16 12.63
CA LEU A 443 -19.76 -19.28 12.23
C LEU A 443 -20.21 -18.01 11.51
N GLU A 444 -19.91 -16.83 12.05
CA GLU A 444 -20.22 -15.56 11.41
C GLU A 444 -19.59 -15.42 10.02
N ILE A 445 -18.32 -15.76 9.86
CA ILE A 445 -17.63 -15.69 8.56
C ILE A 445 -18.30 -16.63 7.55
N ARG A 446 -18.65 -17.85 7.97
CA ARG A 446 -19.30 -18.84 7.09
C ARG A 446 -20.69 -18.39 6.67
N ASP A 447 -21.52 -17.97 7.61
CA ASP A 447 -22.87 -17.49 7.34
C ASP A 447 -22.83 -16.27 6.39
N LYS A 448 -21.91 -15.34 6.63
CA LYS A 448 -21.71 -14.17 5.76
C LYS A 448 -21.20 -14.57 4.37
N LEU A 449 -20.34 -15.58 4.26
CA LEU A 449 -19.84 -16.07 2.98
C LEU A 449 -20.97 -16.66 2.13
N ASP A 450 -21.86 -17.46 2.73
CA ASP A 450 -23.01 -18.03 2.03
C ASP A 450 -23.92 -16.94 1.47
N VAL A 451 -24.24 -15.92 2.29
CA VAL A 451 -25.04 -14.78 1.85
C VAL A 451 -24.32 -13.94 0.78
N ALA A 452 -23.02 -13.71 0.94
CA ALA A 452 -22.21 -12.98 -0.04
C ALA A 452 -22.14 -13.71 -1.40
N GLN A 453 -22.12 -15.05 -1.40
CA GLN A 453 -22.17 -15.84 -2.63
C GLN A 453 -23.51 -15.69 -3.35
N ILE A 454 -24.63 -15.66 -2.61
CA ILE A 454 -25.95 -15.37 -3.18
C ILE A 454 -26.01 -13.94 -3.72
N GLN A 455 -25.42 -12.98 -3.00
CA GLN A 455 -25.31 -11.60 -3.44
C GLN A 455 -24.50 -11.45 -4.73
N LEU A 456 -23.39 -12.19 -4.87
CA LEU A 456 -22.59 -12.23 -6.12
C LEU A 456 -23.43 -12.73 -7.29
N VAL A 457 -24.16 -13.84 -7.12
CA VAL A 457 -25.06 -14.37 -8.16
C VAL A 457 -26.17 -13.35 -8.48
N THR A 458 -26.70 -12.67 -7.47
CA THR A 458 -27.69 -11.59 -7.64
C THR A 458 -27.12 -10.46 -8.51
N ARG A 459 -25.89 -10.01 -8.22
CA ARG A 459 -25.18 -8.99 -9.02
C ARG A 459 -25.01 -9.44 -10.47
N ASP A 460 -24.58 -10.68 -10.69
CA ASP A 460 -24.36 -11.23 -12.04
C ASP A 460 -25.67 -11.32 -12.83
N LEU A 461 -26.77 -11.72 -12.17
CA LEU A 461 -28.10 -11.72 -12.80
C LEU A 461 -28.53 -10.30 -13.17
N VAL A 462 -28.42 -9.33 -12.25
CA VAL A 462 -28.77 -7.93 -12.51
C VAL A 462 -27.93 -7.34 -13.64
N GLN A 463 -26.66 -7.72 -13.76
CA GLN A 463 -25.80 -7.31 -14.86
C GLN A 463 -26.30 -7.83 -16.23
N SER A 464 -26.91 -9.01 -16.28
CA SER A 464 -27.47 -9.60 -17.50
C SER A 464 -28.83 -9.02 -17.91
N MET A 465 -29.51 -8.31 -17.00
CA MET A 465 -30.81 -7.70 -17.26
C MET A 465 -30.69 -6.43 -18.15
N PRO A 466 -31.79 -6.02 -18.80
CA PRO A 466 -31.86 -4.74 -19.50
C PRO A 466 -31.42 -3.57 -18.59
N GLN A 467 -30.60 -2.68 -19.14
CA GLN A 467 -30.03 -1.55 -18.41
C GLN A 467 -31.09 -0.46 -18.20
N THR A 468 -31.83 -0.56 -17.10
CA THR A 468 -32.76 0.45 -16.60
C THR A 468 -32.12 1.24 -15.47
N ARG A 469 -32.71 2.39 -15.10
CA ARG A 469 -32.22 3.15 -13.93
C ARG A 469 -32.22 2.32 -12.64
N GLU A 470 -33.19 1.44 -12.50
CA GLU A 470 -33.32 0.55 -11.34
C GLU A 470 -32.24 -0.53 -11.33
N THR A 471 -31.97 -1.20 -12.46
CA THR A 471 -30.94 -2.25 -12.52
C THR A 471 -29.53 -1.67 -12.35
N ILE A 472 -29.25 -0.49 -12.92
CA ILE A 472 -27.97 0.20 -12.71
C ILE A 472 -27.78 0.57 -11.23
N ARG A 473 -28.81 1.11 -10.58
CA ARG A 473 -28.76 1.46 -9.16
C ARG A 473 -28.57 0.22 -8.29
N ALA A 474 -29.34 -0.83 -8.56
CA ALA A 474 -29.25 -2.09 -7.84
C ALA A 474 -27.84 -2.70 -7.94
N ARG A 475 -27.26 -2.74 -9.15
CA ARG A 475 -25.89 -3.21 -9.36
C ARG A 475 -24.90 -2.43 -8.51
N ASN A 476 -24.91 -1.10 -8.59
CA ASN A 476 -23.97 -0.28 -7.82
C ASN A 476 -24.15 -0.49 -6.31
N SER A 477 -25.39 -0.66 -5.84
CA SER A 477 -25.68 -0.95 -4.42
C SER A 477 -25.20 -2.34 -3.98
N LEU A 478 -25.26 -3.35 -4.85
CA LEU A 478 -24.79 -4.72 -4.58
C LEU A 478 -23.25 -4.83 -4.49
N GLU A 479 -22.52 -3.91 -5.13
CA GLU A 479 -21.06 -3.86 -5.08
C GLU A 479 -20.53 -3.19 -3.79
N LYS A 480 -21.25 -2.17 -3.32
CA LYS A 480 -20.83 -1.25 -2.23
C LYS A 480 -20.68 -1.87 -0.85
N GLN A 481 -21.49 -2.88 -0.51
CA GLN A 481 -21.54 -3.46 0.84
C GLN A 481 -22.15 -4.87 0.82
N LEU A 482 -21.97 -5.62 1.92
CA LEU A 482 -22.66 -6.89 2.13
C LEU A 482 -24.02 -6.66 2.78
N TYR A 483 -25.04 -7.33 2.27
CA TYR A 483 -26.40 -7.29 2.83
C TYR A 483 -26.68 -8.52 3.69
N THR A 484 -27.65 -8.39 4.60
CA THR A 484 -28.25 -9.54 5.28
C THR A 484 -29.21 -10.30 4.35
N VAL A 485 -29.59 -11.53 4.71
CA VAL A 485 -30.57 -12.32 3.94
C VAL A 485 -31.88 -11.55 3.73
N GLN A 486 -32.39 -10.94 4.80
CA GLN A 486 -33.64 -10.17 4.76
C GLN A 486 -33.52 -8.96 3.85
N GLU A 487 -32.43 -8.20 3.95
CA GLU A 487 -32.21 -7.05 3.09
C GLU A 487 -32.03 -7.43 1.62
N LEU A 488 -31.33 -8.54 1.33
CA LEU A 488 -31.18 -9.02 -0.04
C LEU A 488 -32.54 -9.41 -0.63
N PHE A 489 -33.40 -10.02 0.20
CA PHE A 489 -34.74 -10.43 -0.18
C PHE A 489 -35.64 -9.23 -0.49
N GLU A 490 -35.75 -8.29 0.44
CA GLU A 490 -36.67 -7.15 0.38
C GLU A 490 -36.21 -6.05 -0.60
N LYS A 491 -34.90 -5.76 -0.66
CA LYS A 491 -34.37 -4.65 -1.46
C LYS A 491 -34.06 -5.04 -2.91
N PHE A 492 -33.83 -6.33 -3.19
CA PHE A 492 -33.39 -6.78 -4.51
C PHE A 492 -34.23 -7.93 -5.06
N ALA A 493 -34.38 -9.04 -4.35
CA ALA A 493 -35.01 -10.24 -4.90
C ALA A 493 -36.49 -10.04 -5.25
N VAL A 494 -37.25 -9.36 -4.38
CA VAL A 494 -38.66 -9.02 -4.64
C VAL A 494 -38.81 -7.90 -5.67
N PRO A 495 -38.15 -6.72 -5.54
CA PRO A 495 -38.35 -5.62 -6.49
C PRO A 495 -37.89 -5.92 -7.92
N LEU A 496 -36.85 -6.74 -8.09
CA LEU A 496 -36.31 -7.12 -9.40
C LEU A 496 -36.90 -8.44 -9.92
N ASP A 497 -37.84 -9.02 -9.17
CA ASP A 497 -38.53 -10.26 -9.47
C ASP A 497 -37.57 -11.41 -9.84
N LEU A 498 -36.73 -11.81 -8.88
CA LEU A 498 -35.67 -12.80 -9.07
C LEU A 498 -35.99 -14.10 -8.30
N PRO A 499 -36.83 -15.01 -8.82
CA PRO A 499 -37.30 -16.18 -8.07
C PRO A 499 -36.19 -17.15 -7.66
N GLU A 500 -35.14 -17.32 -8.49
CA GLU A 500 -33.99 -18.15 -8.11
C GLU A 500 -33.26 -17.59 -6.89
N ILE A 501 -33.18 -16.26 -6.77
CA ILE A 501 -32.58 -15.59 -5.62
C ILE A 501 -33.52 -15.67 -4.42
N LYS A 502 -34.83 -15.48 -4.59
CA LYS A 502 -35.84 -15.68 -3.53
C LYS A 502 -35.70 -17.08 -2.93
N LEU A 503 -35.65 -18.12 -3.78
CA LEU A 503 -35.46 -19.52 -3.37
C LEU A 503 -34.11 -19.74 -2.65
N ALA A 504 -33.01 -19.21 -3.19
CA ALA A 504 -31.69 -19.35 -2.58
C ALA A 504 -31.63 -18.72 -1.19
N LEU A 505 -32.26 -17.56 -0.99
CA LEU A 505 -32.33 -16.88 0.30
C LEU A 505 -33.20 -17.62 1.31
N CYS A 506 -34.33 -18.21 0.89
CA CYS A 506 -35.15 -19.06 1.75
C CYS A 506 -34.37 -20.30 2.21
N PHE A 507 -33.66 -20.94 1.29
CA PHE A 507 -32.79 -22.07 1.60
C PHE A 507 -31.69 -21.67 2.60
N CYS A 508 -30.99 -20.56 2.35
CA CYS A 508 -29.90 -20.06 3.18
C CYS A 508 -30.36 -19.69 4.61
N SER A 509 -31.54 -19.08 4.75
CA SER A 509 -32.09 -18.69 6.06
C SER A 509 -32.89 -19.77 6.76
N SER A 510 -33.04 -20.95 6.14
CA SER A 510 -33.93 -22.01 6.63
C SER A 510 -35.41 -21.58 6.79
N THR A 511 -35.85 -20.52 6.09
CA THR A 511 -37.25 -20.06 6.08
C THR A 511 -38.07 -20.84 5.06
N TYR A 512 -39.25 -21.31 5.46
CA TYR A 512 -40.09 -22.17 4.62
C TYR A 512 -41.55 -21.70 4.61
N ASN A 513 -42.10 -21.58 3.41
CA ASN A 513 -43.51 -21.41 3.13
C ASN A 513 -43.80 -22.21 1.85
N GLU A 514 -44.67 -23.21 1.94
CA GLU A 514 -44.95 -24.15 0.84
C GLU A 514 -45.44 -23.43 -0.41
N ASP A 515 -46.48 -22.59 -0.27
CA ASP A 515 -47.07 -21.82 -1.37
C ASP A 515 -46.02 -20.95 -2.05
N ALA A 516 -45.19 -20.24 -1.26
CA ALA A 516 -44.16 -19.37 -1.81
C ALA A 516 -43.09 -20.15 -2.59
N ILE A 517 -42.65 -21.31 -2.10
CA ILE A 517 -41.67 -22.14 -2.79
C ILE A 517 -42.24 -22.67 -4.11
N GLU A 518 -43.48 -23.17 -4.11
CA GLU A 518 -44.16 -23.62 -5.33
C GLU A 518 -44.34 -22.49 -6.35
N ASP A 519 -44.68 -21.29 -5.88
CA ASP A 519 -44.77 -20.08 -6.71
C ASP A 519 -43.41 -19.72 -7.33
N PHE A 520 -42.31 -19.79 -6.56
CA PHE A 520 -40.97 -19.52 -7.11
C PHE A 520 -40.61 -20.52 -8.22
N TYR A 521 -40.86 -21.81 -8.03
CA TYR A 521 -40.63 -22.81 -9.10
C TYR A 521 -41.50 -22.55 -10.32
N THR A 522 -42.76 -22.16 -10.10
CA THR A 522 -43.67 -21.75 -11.18
C THR A 522 -43.11 -20.56 -11.96
N GLU A 523 -42.68 -19.50 -11.27
CA GLU A 523 -42.05 -18.32 -11.88
C GLU A 523 -40.79 -18.70 -12.68
N ILE A 524 -39.92 -19.54 -12.12
CA ILE A 524 -38.67 -19.98 -12.79
C ILE A 524 -38.98 -20.73 -14.08
N ILE A 525 -39.87 -21.72 -14.03
CA ILE A 525 -40.24 -22.53 -15.20
C ILE A 525 -40.87 -21.64 -16.27
N ASP A 526 -41.80 -20.77 -15.87
CA ASP A 526 -42.54 -19.92 -16.79
C ASP A 526 -41.60 -18.88 -17.44
N ARG A 527 -40.63 -18.33 -16.69
CA ARG A 527 -39.63 -17.38 -17.20
C ARG A 527 -38.64 -18.01 -18.18
N GLU A 528 -38.13 -19.22 -17.89
CA GLU A 528 -37.22 -19.94 -18.80
C GLU A 528 -37.91 -20.30 -20.13
N LEU A 529 -39.21 -20.62 -20.07
CA LEU A 529 -40.01 -20.87 -21.27
C LEU A 529 -40.26 -19.60 -22.08
N LEU A 530 -40.46 -18.45 -21.41
CA LEU A 530 -40.62 -17.15 -22.07
C LEU A 530 -39.31 -16.66 -22.70
N SER A 531 -38.18 -16.78 -22.02
CA SER A 531 -36.88 -16.34 -22.55
C SER A 531 -36.44 -17.12 -23.79
N SER A 532 -36.89 -18.36 -23.92
CA SER A 532 -36.58 -19.26 -25.03
C SER A 532 -37.68 -19.33 -26.10
N GLU A 533 -38.69 -18.45 -26.08
CA GLU A 533 -39.89 -18.53 -26.94
C GLU A 533 -39.57 -18.56 -28.45
N ASN A 534 -38.53 -17.84 -28.87
CA ASN A 534 -38.10 -17.75 -30.27
C ASN A 534 -37.23 -18.93 -30.73
N GLU A 535 -36.88 -19.84 -29.83
CA GLU A 535 -36.01 -20.98 -30.12
C GLU A 535 -36.80 -22.22 -30.57
N SER A 536 -36.10 -23.18 -31.18
CA SER A 536 -36.72 -24.46 -31.54
C SER A 536 -37.19 -25.22 -30.29
N ARG A 537 -38.29 -25.99 -30.43
CA ARG A 537 -38.85 -26.75 -29.30
C ARG A 537 -37.84 -27.66 -28.62
N GLU A 538 -36.94 -28.30 -29.38
CA GLU A 538 -35.92 -29.19 -28.81
C GLU A 538 -34.93 -28.42 -27.93
N VAL A 539 -34.50 -27.23 -28.36
CA VAL A 539 -33.59 -26.37 -27.59
C VAL A 539 -34.29 -25.87 -26.32
N ARG A 540 -35.55 -25.44 -26.41
CA ARG A 540 -36.35 -25.03 -25.24
C ARG A 540 -36.43 -26.13 -24.18
N ILE A 541 -36.64 -27.37 -24.61
CA ILE A 541 -36.67 -28.55 -23.73
C ILE A 541 -35.30 -28.78 -23.07
N GLN A 542 -34.20 -28.62 -23.83
CA GLN A 542 -32.86 -28.76 -23.28
C GLN A 542 -32.53 -27.69 -22.24
N HIS A 543 -32.84 -26.42 -22.53
CA HIS A 543 -32.64 -25.28 -21.63
C HIS A 543 -33.42 -25.47 -20.33
N LEU A 544 -34.72 -25.77 -20.42
CA LEU A 544 -35.54 -26.06 -19.24
C LEU A 544 -35.03 -27.26 -18.44
N GLY A 545 -34.65 -28.35 -19.13
CA GLY A 545 -34.07 -29.53 -18.48
C GLY A 545 -32.75 -29.24 -17.77
N ASN A 546 -31.86 -28.43 -18.37
CA ASN A 546 -30.62 -27.99 -17.74
C ASN A 546 -30.90 -27.13 -16.50
N ARG A 547 -31.86 -26.20 -16.62
CA ARG A 547 -32.24 -25.30 -15.53
C ARG A 547 -32.75 -26.08 -14.32
N ILE A 548 -33.71 -26.99 -14.52
CA ILE A 548 -34.27 -27.77 -13.41
C ILE A 548 -33.22 -28.74 -12.84
N ALA A 549 -32.37 -29.36 -13.67
CA ALA A 549 -31.27 -30.21 -13.18
C ALA A 549 -30.29 -29.42 -12.30
N SER A 550 -30.02 -28.16 -12.64
CA SER A 550 -29.17 -27.29 -11.81
C SER A 550 -29.79 -26.99 -10.44
N LEU A 551 -31.12 -26.82 -10.37
CA LEU A 551 -31.86 -26.62 -9.12
C LEU A 551 -31.94 -27.92 -8.31
N ALA A 552 -32.17 -29.05 -8.97
CA ALA A 552 -32.18 -30.37 -8.35
C ALA A 552 -30.86 -30.64 -7.65
N LYS A 553 -29.72 -30.40 -8.31
CA LYS A 553 -28.40 -30.57 -7.72
C LYS A 553 -28.18 -29.75 -6.44
N LYS A 554 -28.81 -28.57 -6.33
CA LYS A 554 -28.69 -27.69 -5.17
C LYS A 554 -29.65 -28.06 -4.03
N TYR A 555 -30.91 -28.40 -4.35
CA TYR A 555 -31.99 -28.43 -3.35
C TYR A 555 -32.60 -29.82 -3.10
N SER A 556 -32.35 -30.81 -3.97
CA SER A 556 -32.97 -32.16 -3.85
C SER A 556 -32.68 -32.89 -2.54
N MET A 557 -31.56 -32.60 -1.87
CA MET A 557 -31.21 -33.21 -0.58
C MET A 557 -32.15 -32.76 0.55
N VAL A 558 -32.87 -31.65 0.37
CA VAL A 558 -33.81 -31.10 1.35
C VAL A 558 -35.19 -30.99 0.69
N PRO A 559 -36.03 -32.05 0.75
CA PRO A 559 -37.25 -32.17 -0.07
C PRO A 559 -38.23 -30.99 0.04
N LYS A 560 -38.33 -30.35 1.22
CA LYS A 560 -39.21 -29.18 1.40
C LYS A 560 -38.85 -28.00 0.48
N TYR A 561 -37.59 -27.85 0.06
CA TYR A 561 -37.19 -26.81 -0.90
C TYR A 561 -37.15 -27.28 -2.34
N TYR A 562 -37.55 -28.53 -2.60
CA TYR A 562 -37.60 -29.11 -3.94
C TYR A 562 -38.88 -29.95 -4.09
N PRO A 563 -40.06 -29.29 -4.22
CA PRO A 563 -41.36 -29.97 -4.29
C PRO A 563 -41.52 -30.70 -5.64
N LEU A 564 -40.91 -31.87 -5.73
CA LEU A 564 -40.76 -32.62 -6.99
C LEU A 564 -42.11 -32.93 -7.66
N GLU A 565 -43.13 -33.33 -6.90
CA GLU A 565 -44.47 -33.63 -7.45
C GLU A 565 -45.11 -32.40 -8.11
N MET A 566 -44.99 -31.22 -7.47
CA MET A 566 -45.48 -29.96 -8.03
C MET A 566 -44.71 -29.62 -9.30
N ILE A 567 -43.37 -29.67 -9.27
CA ILE A 567 -42.51 -29.39 -10.44
C ILE A 567 -42.90 -30.29 -11.61
N LEU A 568 -43.03 -31.60 -11.38
CA LEU A 568 -43.43 -32.58 -12.39
C LEU A 568 -44.85 -32.30 -12.92
N SER A 569 -45.80 -31.95 -12.05
CA SER A 569 -47.17 -31.59 -12.43
C SER A 569 -47.20 -30.34 -13.31
N LYS A 570 -46.40 -29.31 -12.99
CA LYS A 570 -46.27 -28.09 -13.78
C LYS A 570 -45.60 -28.36 -15.12
N LEU A 571 -44.59 -29.22 -15.16
CA LEU A 571 -43.94 -29.65 -16.41
C LEU A 571 -44.94 -30.34 -17.36
N LEU A 572 -45.79 -31.24 -16.86
CA LEU A 572 -46.84 -31.87 -17.66
C LEU A 572 -47.78 -30.82 -18.26
N ASN A 573 -48.27 -29.91 -17.43
CA ASN A 573 -49.17 -28.83 -17.83
C ASN A 573 -48.54 -27.90 -18.87
N ARG A 574 -47.31 -27.42 -18.65
CA ARG A 574 -46.60 -26.54 -19.59
C ARG A 574 -46.22 -27.28 -20.87
N GLY A 575 -45.72 -28.51 -20.80
CA GLY A 575 -45.35 -29.29 -21.98
C GLY A 575 -46.51 -29.46 -22.95
N MET A 576 -47.72 -29.69 -22.43
CA MET A 576 -48.94 -29.74 -23.25
C MET A 576 -49.27 -28.39 -23.87
N ARG A 577 -49.26 -27.31 -23.07
CA ARG A 577 -49.62 -25.95 -23.54
C ARG A 577 -48.65 -25.42 -24.58
N GLU A 578 -47.35 -25.70 -24.44
CA GLU A 578 -46.29 -25.30 -25.37
C GLU A 578 -46.23 -26.20 -26.62
N GLY A 579 -46.97 -27.31 -26.64
CA GLY A 579 -46.99 -28.27 -27.75
C GLY A 579 -45.68 -29.05 -27.88
N PHE A 580 -45.02 -29.36 -26.76
CA PHE A 580 -43.85 -30.24 -26.73
C PHE A 580 -44.24 -31.69 -27.01
N SER A 581 -43.26 -32.52 -27.39
CA SER A 581 -43.49 -33.96 -27.57
C SER A 581 -43.87 -34.60 -26.23
N PRO A 582 -44.78 -35.59 -26.17
CA PRO A 582 -45.10 -36.29 -24.92
C PRO A 582 -43.89 -36.95 -24.23
N SER A 583 -42.83 -37.27 -24.98
CA SER A 583 -41.54 -37.77 -24.43
C SER A 583 -40.79 -36.73 -23.59
N PHE A 584 -41.12 -35.45 -23.71
CA PHE A 584 -40.57 -34.33 -22.94
C PHE A 584 -40.57 -34.59 -21.43
N PHE A 585 -41.71 -35.04 -20.90
CA PHE A 585 -41.87 -35.27 -19.47
C PHE A 585 -40.87 -36.31 -18.97
N HIS A 586 -40.77 -37.44 -19.67
CA HIS A 586 -39.79 -38.48 -19.36
C HIS A 586 -38.36 -37.95 -19.51
N PHE A 587 -38.06 -37.22 -20.58
CA PHE A 587 -36.73 -36.68 -20.84
C PHE A 587 -36.23 -35.77 -19.70
N ILE A 588 -37.02 -34.78 -19.28
CA ILE A 588 -36.63 -33.90 -18.18
C ILE A 588 -36.58 -34.67 -16.87
N SER A 589 -37.56 -35.52 -16.59
CA SER A 589 -37.60 -36.32 -15.35
C SER A 589 -36.38 -37.22 -15.20
N ALA A 590 -35.93 -37.86 -16.28
CA ALA A 590 -34.72 -38.66 -16.29
C ALA A 590 -33.46 -37.80 -16.10
N LYS A 591 -33.43 -36.59 -16.67
CA LYS A 591 -32.30 -35.65 -16.55
C LYS A 591 -32.12 -35.09 -15.13
N ILE A 592 -33.20 -35.04 -14.34
CA ILE A 592 -33.18 -34.61 -12.94
C ILE A 592 -33.14 -35.78 -11.95
N ASP A 593 -32.92 -37.01 -12.45
CA ASP A 593 -32.94 -38.26 -11.68
C ASP A 593 -34.22 -38.44 -10.83
N ALA A 594 -35.39 -38.06 -11.37
CA ALA A 594 -36.65 -38.22 -10.67
C ALA A 594 -36.98 -39.71 -10.45
N PRO A 595 -37.38 -40.12 -9.22
CA PRO A 595 -37.77 -41.49 -8.96
C PRO A 595 -39.01 -41.89 -9.79
N LEU A 596 -38.94 -43.03 -10.47
CA LEU A 596 -40.02 -43.53 -11.35
C LEU A 596 -41.37 -43.65 -10.61
N ASN A 597 -41.37 -44.00 -9.32
CA ASN A 597 -42.59 -44.04 -8.52
C ASN A 597 -43.25 -42.66 -8.40
N VAL A 598 -42.47 -41.61 -8.15
CA VAL A 598 -42.98 -40.23 -8.06
C VAL A 598 -43.50 -39.74 -9.41
N MET A 599 -42.85 -40.14 -10.51
CA MET A 599 -43.32 -39.83 -11.87
C MET A 599 -44.68 -40.47 -12.15
N VAL A 600 -44.86 -41.75 -11.83
CA VAL A 600 -46.13 -42.48 -12.00
C VAL A 600 -47.21 -41.92 -11.08
N ASP A 601 -46.87 -41.62 -9.82
CA ASP A 601 -47.78 -41.01 -8.86
C ASP A 601 -48.24 -39.63 -9.35
N THR A 602 -47.33 -38.82 -9.91
CA THR A 602 -47.65 -37.51 -10.48
C THR A 602 -48.57 -37.63 -11.69
N LEU A 603 -48.30 -38.56 -12.61
CA LEU A 603 -49.16 -38.82 -13.77
C LEU A 603 -50.57 -39.26 -13.34
N SER A 604 -50.65 -40.15 -12.35
CA SER A 604 -51.91 -40.63 -11.77
C SER A 604 -52.68 -39.51 -11.06
N ALA A 605 -51.99 -38.70 -10.25
CA ALA A 605 -52.59 -37.56 -9.58
C ALA A 605 -53.09 -36.52 -10.58
N THR A 606 -52.32 -36.20 -11.61
CA THR A 606 -52.71 -35.27 -12.69
C THR A 606 -53.96 -35.78 -13.41
N PHE A 607 -54.03 -37.08 -13.72
CA PHE A 607 -55.20 -37.67 -14.35
C PHE A 607 -56.45 -37.67 -13.45
N ARG A 608 -56.28 -37.97 -12.16
CA ARG A 608 -57.41 -38.17 -11.23
C ARG A 608 -57.93 -36.87 -10.61
N ARG A 609 -57.04 -35.91 -10.32
CA ARG A 609 -57.37 -34.68 -9.59
C ARG A 609 -57.87 -33.57 -10.50
N ASP A 610 -57.38 -33.48 -11.73
CA ASP A 610 -57.77 -32.41 -12.66
C ASP A 610 -58.76 -32.93 -13.72
N PRO A 611 -60.06 -32.58 -13.61
CA PRO A 611 -61.08 -33.00 -14.57
C PRO A 611 -60.81 -32.57 -16.01
N PHE A 612 -59.95 -31.56 -16.22
CA PHE A 612 -59.54 -31.12 -17.55
C PHE A 612 -58.93 -32.27 -18.36
N TYR A 613 -58.05 -33.06 -17.75
CA TYR A 613 -57.37 -34.18 -18.41
C TYR A 613 -58.29 -35.34 -18.74
N GLN A 614 -59.39 -35.52 -18.01
CA GLN A 614 -60.37 -36.56 -18.30
C GLN A 614 -61.31 -36.15 -19.44
N LYS A 615 -61.77 -34.89 -19.43
CA LYS A 615 -62.77 -34.38 -20.37
C LYS A 615 -62.19 -33.94 -21.71
N ASN A 616 -60.94 -33.46 -21.74
CA ASN A 616 -60.32 -32.98 -22.96
C ASN A 616 -59.53 -34.07 -23.67
N ASN A 617 -60.02 -34.52 -24.83
CA ASN A 617 -59.39 -35.58 -25.62
C ASN A 617 -57.94 -35.30 -26.06
N THR A 618 -57.52 -34.04 -26.22
CA THR A 618 -56.11 -33.74 -26.55
C THR A 618 -55.22 -33.85 -25.33
N ALA A 619 -55.63 -33.26 -24.20
CA ALA A 619 -54.92 -33.34 -22.92
C ALA A 619 -54.79 -34.79 -22.43
N ASN A 620 -55.88 -35.56 -22.52
CA ASN A 620 -55.92 -36.97 -22.17
C ASN A 620 -54.90 -37.79 -22.97
N ARG A 621 -54.90 -37.63 -24.30
CA ARG A 621 -53.94 -38.30 -25.18
C ARG A 621 -52.50 -37.91 -24.91
N TYR A 622 -52.25 -36.63 -24.62
CA TYR A 622 -50.92 -36.16 -24.24
C TYR A 622 -50.44 -36.86 -22.96
N LEU A 623 -51.27 -36.87 -21.92
CA LEU A 623 -50.95 -37.50 -20.65
C LEU A 623 -50.72 -39.01 -20.78
N MET A 624 -51.58 -39.72 -21.52
CA MET A 624 -51.41 -41.14 -21.80
C MET A 624 -50.10 -41.42 -22.54
N ARG A 625 -49.75 -40.63 -23.56
CA ARG A 625 -48.49 -40.79 -24.29
C ARG A 625 -47.28 -40.48 -23.41
N SER A 626 -47.35 -39.47 -22.55
CA SER A 626 -46.29 -39.21 -21.57
C SER A 626 -46.13 -40.37 -20.59
N ALA A 627 -47.23 -40.95 -20.11
CA ALA A 627 -47.20 -42.14 -19.26
C ALA A 627 -46.61 -43.36 -19.98
N LEU A 628 -46.94 -43.57 -21.26
CA LEU A 628 -46.34 -44.64 -22.06
C LEU A 628 -44.81 -44.55 -22.06
N HIS A 629 -44.23 -43.36 -22.30
CA HIS A 629 -42.77 -43.21 -22.26
C HIS A 629 -42.15 -43.58 -20.91
N VAL A 630 -42.80 -43.23 -19.80
CA VAL A 630 -42.32 -43.56 -18.44
C VAL A 630 -42.45 -45.06 -18.14
N ILE A 631 -43.57 -45.66 -18.51
CA ILE A 631 -43.85 -47.08 -18.24
C ILE A 631 -42.98 -47.98 -19.14
N THR A 632 -42.76 -47.59 -20.40
CA THR A 632 -41.85 -48.31 -21.29
C THR A 632 -40.43 -48.31 -20.74
N GLU A 633 -39.92 -47.18 -20.24
CA GLU A 633 -38.60 -47.12 -19.59
C GLU A 633 -38.52 -48.08 -18.39
N PHE A 634 -39.57 -48.13 -17.56
CA PHE A 634 -39.63 -49.06 -16.43
C PHE A 634 -39.58 -50.54 -16.86
N VAL A 635 -40.24 -50.88 -17.96
CA VAL A 635 -40.27 -52.24 -18.51
C VAL A 635 -38.94 -52.62 -19.17
N GLU A 636 -38.34 -51.70 -19.94
CA GLU A 636 -37.11 -51.93 -20.71
C GLU A 636 -35.85 -51.91 -19.85
N ASN A 637 -35.81 -51.09 -18.79
CA ASN A 637 -34.64 -50.91 -17.92
C ASN A 637 -34.88 -51.33 -16.45
N PRO A 638 -35.21 -52.62 -16.18
CA PRO A 638 -35.57 -53.08 -14.84
C PRO A 638 -34.40 -53.09 -13.85
N SER A 639 -33.16 -52.96 -14.31
CA SER A 639 -31.95 -52.94 -13.47
C SER A 639 -31.83 -51.70 -12.59
N ARG A 640 -32.56 -50.61 -12.91
CA ARG A 640 -32.52 -49.35 -12.15
C ARG A 640 -33.34 -49.36 -10.85
N ILE A 641 -34.09 -50.43 -10.57
CA ILE A 641 -35.04 -50.47 -9.45
C ILE A 641 -34.79 -51.68 -8.56
N TYR A 642 -34.76 -51.45 -7.25
CA TYR A 642 -34.64 -52.52 -6.27
C TYR A 642 -35.83 -53.49 -6.37
N ARG A 643 -35.55 -54.80 -6.32
CA ARG A 643 -36.52 -55.86 -6.62
C ARG A 643 -37.84 -55.75 -5.84
N GLN A 644 -37.79 -55.28 -4.59
CA GLN A 644 -38.95 -55.09 -3.71
C GLN A 644 -39.87 -53.93 -4.14
N ASN A 645 -39.33 -52.89 -4.77
CA ASN A 645 -40.12 -51.74 -5.26
C ASN A 645 -40.74 -52.03 -6.64
N ARG A 646 -40.25 -53.05 -7.33
CA ARG A 646 -40.68 -53.39 -8.69
C ARG A 646 -42.14 -53.83 -8.75
N THR A 647 -42.59 -54.68 -7.81
CA THR A 647 -43.97 -55.16 -7.76
C THR A 647 -44.95 -54.04 -7.39
N ALA A 648 -44.60 -53.22 -6.40
CA ALA A 648 -45.40 -52.07 -6.00
C ALA A 648 -45.54 -51.05 -7.14
N LEU A 649 -44.44 -50.75 -7.85
CA LEU A 649 -44.47 -49.85 -8.99
C LEU A 649 -45.25 -50.43 -10.17
N ALA A 650 -45.09 -51.73 -10.46
CA ALA A 650 -45.88 -52.41 -11.49
C ALA A 650 -47.38 -52.32 -11.20
N SER A 651 -47.79 -52.54 -9.94
CA SER A 651 -49.19 -52.36 -9.51
C SER A 651 -49.70 -50.94 -9.78
N LYS A 652 -48.91 -49.90 -9.45
CA LYS A 652 -49.30 -48.51 -9.72
C LYS A 652 -49.42 -48.22 -11.22
N CYS A 653 -48.51 -48.75 -12.03
CA CYS A 653 -48.58 -48.65 -13.49
C CYS A 653 -49.83 -49.34 -14.04
N LEU A 654 -50.17 -50.54 -13.54
CA LEU A 654 -51.38 -51.26 -13.91
C LEU A 654 -52.64 -50.47 -13.56
N ASP A 655 -52.72 -49.91 -12.35
CA ASP A 655 -53.85 -49.07 -11.92
C ASP A 655 -54.03 -47.83 -12.81
N LEU A 656 -52.92 -47.20 -13.22
CA LEU A 656 -52.93 -46.05 -14.11
C LEU A 656 -53.37 -46.43 -15.53
N ILE A 657 -52.84 -47.54 -16.07
CA ILE A 657 -53.24 -48.06 -17.39
C ILE A 657 -54.72 -48.44 -17.40
N ALA A 658 -55.20 -49.11 -16.35
CA ALA A 658 -56.61 -49.47 -16.23
C ALA A 658 -57.51 -48.22 -16.23
N ALA A 659 -57.13 -47.17 -15.49
CA ALA A 659 -57.85 -45.91 -15.47
C ALA A 659 -57.89 -45.24 -16.86
N PHE A 660 -56.78 -45.27 -17.60
CA PHE A 660 -56.73 -44.76 -18.98
C PHE A 660 -57.61 -45.57 -19.94
N LEU A 661 -57.58 -46.90 -19.87
CA LEU A 661 -58.40 -47.76 -20.72
C LEU A 661 -59.90 -47.59 -20.48
N ILE A 662 -60.32 -47.38 -19.22
CA ILE A 662 -61.71 -47.06 -18.86
C ILE A 662 -62.13 -45.73 -19.49
N ASN A 663 -61.27 -44.70 -19.43
CA ASN A 663 -61.63 -43.41 -20.03
C ASN A 663 -61.68 -43.46 -21.56
N LEU A 664 -60.81 -44.26 -22.21
CA LEU A 664 -60.86 -44.46 -23.65
C LEU A 664 -62.12 -45.20 -24.13
N SER A 665 -62.70 -46.10 -23.32
CA SER A 665 -63.92 -46.82 -23.69
C SER A 665 -65.19 -45.98 -23.59
N GLN A 666 -65.13 -44.87 -22.83
CA GLN A 666 -66.25 -43.94 -22.65
C GLN A 666 -66.35 -42.88 -23.75
N ALA A 667 -65.33 -42.73 -24.62
CA ALA A 667 -65.34 -41.73 -25.68
C ALA A 667 -66.24 -42.14 -26.87
N GLU A 668 -67.27 -41.34 -27.17
CA GLU A 668 -68.33 -41.63 -28.16
C GLU A 668 -67.83 -41.74 -29.63
N PHE A 669 -66.64 -41.23 -29.94
CA PHE A 669 -66.04 -41.31 -31.28
C PHE A 669 -64.62 -41.88 -31.24
N ILE A 670 -64.48 -43.15 -31.65
CA ILE A 670 -63.20 -43.84 -31.70
C ILE A 670 -62.43 -43.44 -32.97
N VAL A 671 -61.49 -42.51 -32.83
CA VAL A 671 -60.54 -42.15 -33.89
C VAL A 671 -59.48 -43.27 -34.00
N SER A 672 -59.00 -43.61 -35.21
CA SER A 672 -57.99 -44.68 -35.43
C SER A 672 -56.77 -44.60 -34.50
N ASP A 673 -56.36 -43.39 -34.14
CA ASP A 673 -55.25 -43.11 -33.22
C ASP A 673 -55.53 -43.58 -31.77
N GLN A 674 -56.79 -43.49 -31.29
CA GLN A 674 -57.17 -43.98 -29.97
C GLN A 674 -57.16 -45.51 -29.88
N LYS A 675 -57.48 -46.21 -30.98
CA LYS A 675 -57.37 -47.68 -31.03
C LYS A 675 -55.92 -48.13 -30.86
N LYS A 676 -55.00 -47.51 -31.59
CA LYS A 676 -53.56 -47.79 -31.47
C LYS A 676 -53.04 -47.51 -30.06
N LEU A 677 -53.47 -46.41 -29.45
CA LEU A 677 -53.10 -46.08 -28.07
C LEU A 677 -53.62 -47.12 -27.07
N ALA A 678 -54.88 -47.56 -27.21
CA ALA A 678 -55.46 -48.61 -26.38
C ALA A 678 -54.77 -49.96 -26.57
N GLU A 679 -54.43 -50.33 -27.81
CA GLU A 679 -53.65 -51.54 -28.11
C GLU A 679 -52.27 -51.51 -27.45
N THR A 680 -51.57 -50.37 -27.53
CA THR A 680 -50.26 -50.18 -26.89
C THR A 680 -50.37 -50.30 -25.36
N LEU A 681 -51.36 -49.65 -24.76
CA LEU A 681 -51.62 -49.74 -23.32
C LEU A 681 -51.93 -51.18 -22.88
N LYS A 682 -52.74 -51.93 -23.65
CA LYS A 682 -53.01 -53.35 -23.40
C LYS A 682 -51.77 -54.22 -23.52
N SER A 683 -50.88 -53.94 -24.49
CA SER A 683 -49.62 -54.69 -24.59
C SER A 683 -48.72 -54.47 -23.37
N LEU A 684 -48.61 -53.23 -22.87
CA LEU A 684 -47.84 -52.94 -21.66
C LEU A 684 -48.52 -53.53 -20.41
N GLN A 685 -49.85 -53.51 -20.34
CA GLN A 685 -50.60 -54.18 -19.28
C GLN A 685 -50.22 -55.66 -19.20
N ASN A 686 -50.24 -56.38 -20.33
CA ASN A 686 -49.86 -57.79 -20.37
C ASN A 686 -48.40 -58.02 -19.93
N VAL A 687 -47.47 -57.13 -20.28
CA VAL A 687 -46.07 -57.25 -19.85
C VAL A 687 -45.94 -57.03 -18.34
N LEU A 688 -46.65 -56.05 -17.79
CA LEU A 688 -46.62 -55.71 -16.37
C LEU A 688 -47.34 -56.75 -15.49
N GLU A 689 -48.39 -57.40 -15.97
CA GLU A 689 -49.06 -58.51 -15.26
C GLU A 689 -48.17 -59.75 -15.16
N ASN A 690 -47.20 -59.90 -16.07
CA ASN A 690 -46.23 -61.00 -16.08
C ASN A 690 -44.91 -60.68 -15.32
N MET A 691 -44.80 -59.49 -14.73
CA MET A 691 -43.64 -59.06 -13.91
C MET A 691 -43.84 -59.35 -12.43
#